data_AF-A0A167B8D4-F1
#
_entry.id   AF-A0A167B8D4-F1
#
_cell.length_a   1.000
_cell.length_b   1.000
_cell.length_c   1.000
_cell.angle_alpha   90.00
_cell.angle_beta   90.00
_cell.angle_gamma   90.00
#
_symmetry.space_group_name_H-M   'P 1'
#
loop_
_entity.id
_entity.type
_entity.pdbx_description
1 polymer ?
#
loop_
_entity_poly.entity_id
_entity_poly.type
_entity_poly.pdbx_seq_one_letter_code
_entity_poly.pdbx_strand_id
1 'polypeptide(L)'
;MAGRQGQLHDRGFREVVLGRCEVQTCVDRFGDGAIEVIRQRERDHINQIETDTLVQGVPVGQIVTGVEDDGADGSQALGLERKIPKTPYFRNNLTTLSQRYNLYFAAYENRIFVYRPKGILKQALPREPNLILATKPDKVARHIGGTLDRRFHHQINHIAVGFLGREEILVSVYDDGSVFAYYTRHIAEYTERASSGCRTTNPLPTPFFRENVGISAWGIAIHQKSRLIAVSSNRKEVTVFAFGLSRLPKAMECRERLLDYCERSVLKRKRNWRICIPLGDGGHNIPNISLWDDHEGFAEKVVANDIYGTTWILDIWKVGTAPFKISHRANIQGQWAFRNPMGWGVIVLPYESFLPAKSVTDLLGMEESDIMNAKNSHAGRWIETQRGLACVRDHPGEPVAQRVPEPEAFGNQHPPVAWFQPQQPAFLAAILNGQPLLALPAPPPPPGDDDGNNSDGAEEAPPNAPPNAPPAAPAQNTVLFIPDHEEDGWSEEEEEILNPAWEDLSSPFESEDDDNASFIGLLGDDDANEITFIEEAISATEEDMGFGEGLTQILPPDGTLSFFKSASNYDMSGFQSSWLDMVFTPHDGKTYVSPTSTVGLLKYLRRPEVKNRNTKEQDRKVLEDLGNRCCILRTYEEDIEIRSINPNDGAAVFCKDPISWNYPPHPLLQHAERLNMIVHVPELSLVVIGSAIGRVILLTPTRSRYEIRGEGFGLKQGFRIDWVLPTRSDERAGRRPPRGLYGIAVGPVQEGGTTGCLLRSDDAPAPSPASRRYRLMLHYRDHSILSYEIGRDEKNEDVLIF
;
A
#
# COMPACT_ATOMS: atom_id res chain seq x y z
N MET A 1 -62.96 17.32 22.17
CA MET A 1 -62.05 16.94 21.08
C MET A 1 -60.76 17.72 21.27
N ALA A 2 -59.76 17.08 21.86
CA ALA A 2 -58.42 17.64 22.05
C ALA A 2 -57.42 16.49 22.23
N GLY A 3 -56.35 16.54 21.42
CA GLY A 3 -54.97 16.12 21.71
C GLY A 3 -54.69 14.67 22.15
N ARG A 4 -53.88 13.97 21.35
CA ARG A 4 -52.73 13.23 21.89
C ARG A 4 -51.55 13.29 20.91
N GLN A 5 -50.48 13.86 21.45
CA GLN A 5 -49.15 14.06 20.88
C GLN A 5 -48.44 12.73 20.60
N GLY A 6 -47.43 12.83 19.73
CA GLY A 6 -46.66 11.73 19.17
C GLY A 6 -46.04 10.79 20.19
N GLN A 7 -46.09 9.50 19.85
CA GLN A 7 -45.18 8.51 20.39
C GLN A 7 -43.85 8.66 19.64
N LEU A 8 -42.80 9.04 20.36
CA LEU A 8 -41.45 8.69 19.98
C LEU A 8 -41.41 7.17 19.76
N HIS A 9 -40.99 6.75 18.57
CA HIS A 9 -40.62 5.36 18.34
C HIS A 9 -39.38 5.06 19.17
N ASP A 10 -39.61 4.56 20.39
CA ASP A 10 -38.60 3.91 21.20
C ASP A 10 -38.14 2.66 20.43
N ARG A 11 -37.01 2.78 19.73
CA ARG A 11 -36.30 1.66 19.11
C ARG A 11 -35.78 0.82 20.26
N GLY A 12 -36.56 -0.19 20.67
CA GLY A 12 -36.23 -1.09 21.76
C GLY A 12 -34.76 -1.52 21.71
N PHE A 13 -33.97 -0.96 22.63
CA PHE A 13 -32.57 -1.28 22.83
C PHE A 13 -32.48 -2.75 23.27
N ARG A 14 -32.03 -3.64 22.39
CA ARG A 14 -31.19 -4.76 22.84
C ARG A 14 -29.82 -4.14 23.07
N GLU A 15 -29.38 -4.16 24.33
CA GLU A 15 -28.02 -3.83 24.72
C GLU A 15 -27.07 -4.62 23.80
N VAL A 16 -26.42 -3.93 22.86
CA VAL A 16 -25.38 -4.53 22.03
C VAL A 16 -24.30 -4.95 23.01
N VAL A 17 -24.19 -6.27 23.22
CA VAL A 17 -23.19 -6.85 24.12
C VAL A 17 -21.84 -6.34 23.64
N LEU A 18 -21.19 -5.47 24.41
CA LEU A 18 -19.82 -5.06 24.17
C LEU A 18 -18.94 -6.28 24.44
N GLY A 19 -18.52 -6.91 23.35
CA GLY A 19 -17.55 -7.98 23.37
C GLY A 19 -16.27 -7.62 24.09
N ARG A 20 -15.66 -8.61 24.74
CA ARG A 20 -14.40 -8.37 25.45
C ARG A 20 -13.24 -8.37 24.44
N CYS A 21 -12.53 -7.25 24.34
CA CYS A 21 -11.24 -7.20 23.64
C CYS A 21 -10.25 -8.17 24.31
N GLU A 22 -9.84 -9.20 23.57
CA GLU A 22 -8.86 -10.20 24.04
C GLU A 22 -7.45 -9.72 23.67
N VAL A 23 -6.61 -9.54 24.70
CA VAL A 23 -5.25 -9.02 24.57
C VAL A 23 -4.26 -10.17 24.73
N GLN A 24 -3.36 -10.30 23.76
CA GLN A 24 -2.18 -11.15 23.85
C GLN A 24 -0.94 -10.26 23.77
N THR A 25 -0.21 -10.13 24.87
CA THR A 25 0.98 -9.26 24.96
C THR A 25 2.20 -9.91 24.31
N CYS A 26 3.26 -9.13 24.11
CA CYS A 26 4.55 -9.65 23.66
C CYS A 26 5.15 -10.68 24.63
N VAL A 27 4.92 -10.52 25.93
CA VAL A 27 5.36 -11.47 26.97
C VAL A 27 4.57 -12.77 26.88
N ASP A 28 3.26 -12.72 26.61
CA ASP A 28 2.47 -13.94 26.38
C ASP A 28 3.00 -14.74 25.19
N ARG A 29 3.42 -14.03 24.12
CA ARG A 29 3.94 -14.62 22.88
C ARG A 29 5.35 -15.16 23.00
N PHE A 30 6.27 -14.45 23.65
CA PHE A 30 7.70 -14.77 23.60
C PHE A 30 8.33 -15.10 24.96
N GLY A 31 7.62 -14.87 26.06
CA GLY A 31 8.11 -15.07 27.42
C GLY A 31 8.81 -13.85 28.01
N ASP A 32 9.39 -14.04 29.20
CA ASP A 32 10.07 -12.99 29.95
C ASP A 32 11.30 -12.46 29.19
N GLY A 33 11.56 -11.15 29.32
CA GLY A 33 12.65 -10.46 28.61
C GLY A 33 12.26 -9.93 27.22
N ALA A 34 11.09 -10.28 26.68
CA ALA A 34 10.68 -9.88 25.34
C ALA A 34 10.59 -8.35 25.18
N ILE A 35 10.13 -7.67 26.21
CA ILE A 35 10.02 -6.20 26.26
C ILE A 35 11.39 -5.56 26.06
N GLU A 36 12.46 -6.08 26.68
CA GLU A 36 13.78 -5.46 26.59
C GLU A 36 14.40 -5.64 25.21
N VAL A 37 14.23 -6.83 24.61
CA VAL A 37 14.66 -7.10 23.22
C VAL A 37 13.97 -6.16 22.24
N ILE A 38 12.65 -5.96 22.39
CA ILE A 38 11.87 -5.06 21.52
C ILE A 38 12.35 -3.62 21.69
N ARG A 39 12.52 -3.16 22.94
CA ARG A 39 13.01 -1.80 23.23
C ARG A 39 14.40 -1.56 22.69
N GLN A 40 15.30 -2.55 22.78
CA GLN A 40 16.63 -2.44 22.20
C GLN A 40 16.55 -2.22 20.68
N ARG A 41 15.73 -2.99 19.97
CA ARG A 41 15.54 -2.82 18.52
C ARG A 41 14.94 -1.49 18.14
N GLU A 42 14.02 -0.99 18.94
CA GLU A 42 13.45 0.35 18.75
C GLU A 42 14.53 1.43 18.92
N ARG A 43 15.41 1.30 19.91
CA ARG A 43 16.58 2.18 20.09
C ARG A 43 17.53 2.08 18.90
N ASP A 44 17.84 0.85 18.46
CA ASP A 44 18.72 0.60 17.32
C ASP A 44 18.18 1.25 16.05
N HIS A 45 16.88 1.13 15.80
CA HIS A 45 16.23 1.76 14.65
C HIS A 45 16.26 3.30 14.74
N ILE A 46 15.91 3.87 15.90
CA ILE A 46 15.92 5.34 16.10
C ILE A 46 17.33 5.91 15.90
N ASN A 47 18.34 5.21 16.42
CA ASN A 47 19.73 5.63 16.33
C ASN A 47 20.40 5.20 15.02
N GLN A 48 19.67 4.53 14.11
CA GLN A 48 20.17 3.98 12.84
C GLN A 48 21.38 3.04 13.01
N ILE A 49 21.42 2.33 14.14
CA ILE A 49 22.45 1.34 14.49
C ILE A 49 21.97 -0.03 13.98
N GLU A 50 21.65 -0.13 12.69
CA GLU A 50 21.32 -1.43 12.08
C GLU A 50 22.63 -2.10 11.61
N THR A 51 23.04 -3.13 12.34
CA THR A 51 24.29 -3.89 12.16
C THR A 51 24.07 -5.27 11.54
N ASP A 52 22.98 -5.43 10.77
CA ASP A 52 22.67 -6.72 10.18
C ASP A 52 23.76 -7.18 9.23
N THR A 53 24.42 -8.28 9.61
CA THR A 53 25.34 -8.97 8.70
C THR A 53 24.49 -9.71 7.69
N LEU A 54 24.54 -9.28 6.42
CA LEU A 54 23.74 -9.85 5.34
C LEU A 54 24.59 -10.79 4.48
N VAL A 55 24.08 -11.98 4.17
CA VAL A 55 24.62 -12.89 3.17
C VAL A 55 23.60 -13.05 2.05
N GLN A 56 23.98 -12.67 0.83
CA GLN A 56 23.08 -12.66 -0.34
C GLN A 56 21.77 -11.88 -0.10
N GLY A 57 21.84 -10.75 0.60
CA GLY A 57 20.68 -9.89 0.89
C GLY A 57 19.73 -10.45 1.95
N VAL A 58 20.21 -11.38 2.79
CA VAL A 58 19.45 -11.99 3.89
C VAL A 58 20.29 -11.93 5.17
N PRO A 59 19.72 -11.52 6.33
CA PRO A 59 20.40 -11.56 7.61
C PRO A 59 20.96 -12.95 7.97
N VAL A 60 22.16 -12.98 8.53
CA VAL A 60 22.80 -14.21 9.05
C VAL A 60 22.04 -14.71 10.28
N GLY A 61 21.88 -16.03 10.41
CA GLY A 61 21.24 -16.67 11.58
C GLY A 61 19.72 -16.52 11.64
N GLN A 62 19.06 -16.22 10.51
CA GLN A 62 17.60 -16.20 10.45
C GLN A 62 16.98 -17.56 10.76
N ILE A 63 15.98 -17.56 11.64
CA ILE A 63 15.15 -18.74 11.90
C ILE A 63 14.26 -19.00 10.68
N VAL A 64 14.37 -20.21 10.14
CA VAL A 64 13.55 -20.75 9.04
C VAL A 64 13.13 -22.17 9.37
N THR A 65 11.98 -22.61 8.86
CA THR A 65 11.54 -23.99 9.08
C THR A 65 12.37 -24.97 8.25
N GLY A 66 12.82 -26.06 8.86
CA GLY A 66 13.48 -27.17 8.17
C GLY A 66 15.00 -27.03 8.00
N VAL A 67 15.64 -26.04 8.65
CA VAL A 67 17.10 -25.94 8.75
C VAL A 67 17.48 -26.15 10.21
N GLU A 68 18.27 -27.18 10.50
CA GLU A 68 18.88 -27.38 11.81
C GLU A 68 20.01 -26.34 11.99
N ASP A 69 20.12 -25.73 13.17
CA ASP A 69 21.16 -24.74 13.46
C ASP A 69 22.51 -25.47 13.62
N ASP A 70 23.21 -25.72 12.50
CA ASP A 70 24.48 -26.46 12.41
C ASP A 70 25.67 -25.80 13.19
N GLY A 71 25.41 -24.83 14.07
CA GLY A 71 26.45 -24.05 14.75
C GLY A 71 26.25 -23.81 16.25
N ALA A 72 25.23 -24.38 16.89
CA ALA A 72 25.07 -24.26 18.34
C ALA A 72 25.48 -25.57 19.02
N ASP A 73 26.64 -25.55 19.67
CA ASP A 73 27.05 -26.53 20.66
C ASP A 73 25.84 -26.88 21.56
N GLY A 74 25.45 -28.16 21.58
CA GLY A 74 24.08 -28.64 21.82
C GLY A 74 23.47 -28.43 23.22
N SER A 75 23.52 -27.23 23.78
CA SER A 75 22.98 -26.93 25.11
C SER A 75 22.47 -25.51 25.35
N GLN A 76 22.59 -24.56 24.42
CA GLN A 76 22.02 -23.21 24.60
C GLN A 76 20.73 -23.04 23.78
N ALA A 77 19.60 -22.89 24.48
CA ALA A 77 18.34 -22.48 23.87
C ALA A 77 18.57 -21.22 23.01
N LEU A 78 18.04 -21.21 21.78
CA LEU A 78 18.10 -20.04 20.89
C LEU A 78 17.74 -18.77 21.68
N GLY A 79 18.68 -17.82 21.71
CA GLY A 79 18.50 -16.55 22.43
C GLY A 79 17.20 -15.87 22.03
N LEU A 80 16.55 -15.23 22.99
CA LEU A 80 15.25 -14.56 22.81
C LEU A 80 15.27 -13.56 21.64
N GLU A 81 16.43 -12.92 21.42
CA GLU A 81 16.70 -12.04 20.29
C GLU A 81 16.50 -12.70 18.92
N ARG A 82 16.83 -13.98 18.75
CA ARG A 82 16.59 -14.67 17.47
C ARG A 82 15.12 -15.00 17.27
N LYS A 83 14.39 -15.32 18.36
CA LYS A 83 12.98 -15.75 18.32
C LYS A 83 12.01 -14.62 18.03
N ILE A 84 12.24 -13.45 18.62
CA ILE A 84 11.41 -12.27 18.37
C ILE A 84 11.78 -11.73 16.98
N PRO A 85 10.89 -11.62 16.00
CA PRO A 85 11.24 -11.10 14.68
C PRO A 85 11.31 -9.55 14.67
N LYS A 86 12.10 -8.93 13.79
CA LYS A 86 12.12 -7.46 13.66
C LYS A 86 10.90 -6.99 12.88
N THR A 87 10.40 -5.79 13.19
CA THR A 87 9.25 -5.18 12.51
C THR A 87 9.70 -4.07 11.56
N PRO A 88 9.72 -4.28 10.23
CA PRO A 88 10.03 -3.21 9.28
C PRO A 88 9.10 -2.01 9.43
N TYR A 89 9.67 -0.83 9.25
CA TYR A 89 8.98 0.45 9.30
C TYR A 89 8.46 0.82 7.91
N PHE A 90 7.49 1.74 7.85
CA PHE A 90 7.02 2.33 6.59
C PHE A 90 6.47 1.32 5.57
N ARG A 91 5.72 0.31 6.01
CA ARG A 91 5.07 -0.68 5.14
C ARG A 91 3.55 -0.52 5.08
N ASN A 92 2.90 -1.26 4.18
CA ASN A 92 1.43 -1.41 4.13
C ASN A 92 0.98 -2.47 5.15
N ASN A 93 -0.13 -3.18 4.89
CA ASN A 93 -0.61 -4.22 5.77
C ASN A 93 0.34 -5.44 5.76
N LEU A 94 0.95 -5.79 6.89
CA LEU A 94 1.89 -6.92 6.98
C LEU A 94 1.28 -8.16 7.64
N THR A 95 -0.03 -8.17 7.85
CA THR A 95 -0.74 -9.29 8.44
C THR A 95 -2.00 -9.62 7.68
N THR A 96 -2.37 -10.90 7.64
CA THR A 96 -3.63 -11.32 7.01
C THR A 96 -4.08 -12.67 7.54
N LEU A 97 -5.39 -12.95 7.41
CA LEU A 97 -6.02 -14.21 7.79
C LEU A 97 -6.53 -14.89 6.53
N SER A 98 -6.32 -16.21 6.43
CA SER A 98 -6.97 -17.00 5.38
C SER A 98 -8.49 -16.99 5.57
N GLN A 99 -9.20 -16.93 4.44
CA GLN A 99 -10.65 -16.99 4.34
C GLN A 99 -11.17 -18.43 4.26
N ARG A 100 -10.30 -19.40 3.94
CA ARG A 100 -10.65 -20.83 3.84
C ARG A 100 -10.07 -21.70 4.97
N TYR A 101 -8.87 -21.37 5.42
CA TYR A 101 -8.12 -22.14 6.41
C TYR A 101 -7.87 -21.31 7.67
N ASN A 102 -7.76 -21.98 8.82
CA ASN A 102 -7.46 -21.39 10.10
C ASN A 102 -5.98 -21.01 10.21
N LEU A 103 -5.53 -20.13 9.32
CA LEU A 103 -4.16 -19.68 9.21
C LEU A 103 -4.10 -18.16 9.35
N TYR A 104 -3.16 -17.71 10.17
CA TYR A 104 -2.78 -16.32 10.35
C TYR A 104 -1.36 -16.13 9.83
N PHE A 105 -1.17 -15.11 9.00
CA PHE A 105 0.11 -14.77 8.39
C PHE A 105 0.59 -13.44 8.93
N ALA A 106 1.85 -13.40 9.39
CA ALA A 106 2.55 -12.17 9.72
C ALA A 106 3.88 -12.13 8.96
N ALA A 107 4.03 -11.17 8.06
CA ALA A 107 5.30 -10.90 7.41
C ALA A 107 6.22 -10.16 8.38
N TYR A 108 7.50 -10.50 8.43
CA TYR A 108 8.56 -9.80 9.13
C TYR A 108 9.80 -9.84 8.25
N GLU A 109 10.29 -8.67 7.85
CA GLU A 109 11.43 -8.56 6.93
C GLU A 109 11.16 -9.37 5.64
N ASN A 110 11.98 -10.39 5.33
CA ASN A 110 11.85 -11.31 4.19
C ASN A 110 11.15 -12.64 4.53
N ARG A 111 10.52 -12.72 5.71
CA ARG A 111 9.94 -13.95 6.26
C ARG A 111 8.45 -13.79 6.50
N ILE A 112 7.68 -14.86 6.32
CA ILE A 112 6.26 -14.93 6.67
C ILE A 112 6.09 -16.02 7.70
N PHE A 113 5.72 -15.61 8.90
CA PHE A 113 5.40 -16.49 10.00
C PHE A 113 3.94 -16.91 9.87
N VAL A 114 3.73 -18.22 9.77
CA VAL A 114 2.42 -18.84 9.65
C VAL A 114 2.04 -19.42 11.00
N TYR A 115 0.91 -18.98 11.53
CA TYR A 115 0.34 -19.44 12.78
C TYR A 115 -1.02 -20.08 12.52
N ARG A 116 -1.36 -21.06 13.34
CA ARG A 116 -2.71 -21.57 13.49
C ARG A 116 -3.29 -21.07 14.81
N PRO A 117 -4.15 -20.03 14.80
CA PRO A 117 -4.78 -19.50 16.01
C PRO A 117 -5.46 -20.57 16.86
N LYS A 118 -5.37 -20.40 18.19
CA LYS A 118 -5.88 -21.33 19.21
C LYS A 118 -6.94 -20.67 20.07
N GLY A 119 -7.97 -21.46 20.42
CA GLY A 119 -9.12 -21.00 21.21
C GLY A 119 -10.09 -20.17 20.36
N ILE A 120 -11.35 -20.61 20.29
CA ILE A 120 -12.38 -19.96 19.45
C ILE A 120 -12.63 -18.50 19.90
N LEU A 121 -12.64 -18.24 21.21
CA LEU A 121 -12.88 -16.90 21.73
C LEU A 121 -11.61 -16.03 21.68
N LYS A 122 -10.48 -16.55 22.15
CA LYS A 122 -9.24 -15.76 22.30
C LYS A 122 -8.48 -15.56 20.98
N GLN A 123 -8.63 -16.47 20.04
CA GLN A 123 -7.87 -16.52 18.78
C GLN A 123 -6.35 -16.33 18.99
N ALA A 124 -5.83 -16.81 20.12
CA ALA A 124 -4.47 -16.56 20.55
C ALA A 124 -3.47 -17.25 19.62
N LEU A 125 -2.40 -16.54 19.26
CA LEU A 125 -1.32 -17.14 18.47
C LEU A 125 -0.43 -17.99 19.37
N PRO A 126 0.00 -19.19 18.93
CA PRO A 126 1.00 -19.95 19.66
C PRO A 126 2.34 -19.21 19.70
N ARG A 127 3.16 -19.50 20.71
CA ARG A 127 4.48 -18.88 20.89
C ARG A 127 5.42 -19.17 19.71
N GLU A 128 5.44 -20.43 19.28
CA GLU A 128 6.21 -20.88 18.14
C GLU A 128 5.31 -20.91 16.89
N PRO A 129 5.77 -20.36 15.75
CA PRO A 129 5.03 -20.44 14.49
C PRO A 129 4.95 -21.89 14.01
N ASN A 130 3.88 -22.20 13.28
CA ASN A 130 3.70 -23.52 12.66
C ASN A 130 4.60 -23.72 11.44
N LEU A 131 4.93 -22.63 10.75
CA LEU A 131 5.81 -22.59 9.58
C LEU A 131 6.37 -21.18 9.44
N ILE A 132 7.63 -21.05 9.03
CA ILE A 132 8.27 -19.80 8.63
C ILE A 132 8.67 -19.96 7.16
N LEU A 133 7.95 -19.27 6.28
CA LEU A 133 8.32 -19.14 4.87
C LEU A 133 9.36 -18.03 4.73
N ALA A 134 10.54 -18.35 4.23
CA ALA A 134 11.59 -17.35 4.01
C ALA A 134 11.92 -17.28 2.53
N THR A 135 12.05 -16.06 2.00
CA THR A 135 12.50 -15.83 0.63
C THR A 135 13.91 -15.27 0.60
N LYS A 136 14.64 -15.60 -0.47
CA LYS A 136 15.94 -15.02 -0.79
C LYS A 136 15.82 -14.21 -2.08
N PRO A 137 16.53 -13.06 -2.19
CA PRO A 137 16.56 -12.31 -3.42
C PRO A 137 17.26 -13.15 -4.50
N ASP A 138 16.64 -13.23 -5.68
CA ASP A 138 17.29 -13.84 -6.85
C ASP A 138 18.34 -12.89 -7.45
N LYS A 139 18.99 -13.35 -8.53
CA LYS A 139 19.96 -12.54 -9.27
C LYS A 139 19.34 -11.21 -9.71
N VAL A 140 18.07 -11.17 -10.15
CA VAL A 140 17.44 -9.94 -10.63
C VAL A 140 17.22 -8.97 -9.48
N ALA A 141 16.58 -9.42 -8.40
CA ALA A 141 16.26 -8.64 -7.22
C ALA A 141 17.50 -7.99 -6.58
N ARG A 142 18.62 -8.71 -6.49
CA ARG A 142 19.90 -8.15 -5.98
C ARG A 142 20.44 -6.99 -6.80
N HIS A 143 20.23 -7.02 -8.11
CA HIS A 143 20.65 -5.91 -8.97
C HIS A 143 19.64 -4.77 -8.91
N ILE A 144 18.34 -5.05 -8.82
CA ILE A 144 17.33 -4.00 -8.71
C ILE A 144 17.51 -3.20 -7.42
N GLY A 145 17.73 -3.87 -6.28
CA GLY A 145 17.88 -3.21 -4.97
C GLY A 145 16.59 -2.57 -4.47
N GLY A 146 16.65 -1.91 -3.32
CA GLY A 146 15.49 -1.35 -2.62
C GLY A 146 15.47 0.17 -2.58
N THR A 147 14.28 0.72 -2.29
CA THR A 147 14.10 2.17 -2.14
C THR A 147 14.05 2.62 -0.70
N LEU A 148 13.52 1.78 0.19
CA LEU A 148 13.37 2.08 1.62
C LEU A 148 14.62 1.70 2.39
N ASP A 149 15.14 0.50 2.13
CA ASP A 149 16.36 0.02 2.76
C ASP A 149 17.35 -0.40 1.67
N ARG A 150 18.41 0.39 1.51
CA ARG A 150 19.44 0.13 0.50
C ARG A 150 20.37 -1.03 0.89
N ARG A 151 20.46 -1.38 2.17
CA ARG A 151 21.31 -2.46 2.67
C ARG A 151 20.53 -3.77 2.65
N PHE A 152 19.37 -3.80 3.28
CA PHE A 152 18.48 -4.97 3.33
C PHE A 152 17.21 -4.73 2.52
N HIS A 153 17.34 -4.69 1.21
CA HIS A 153 16.22 -4.38 0.31
C HIS A 153 15.21 -5.52 0.11
N HIS A 154 15.56 -6.77 0.44
CA HIS A 154 14.66 -7.91 0.23
C HIS A 154 13.60 -8.02 1.34
N GLN A 155 12.97 -6.90 1.71
CA GLN A 155 11.96 -6.85 2.76
C GLN A 155 10.56 -6.71 2.18
N ILE A 156 9.59 -7.38 2.81
CA ILE A 156 8.19 -7.37 2.42
C ILE A 156 7.58 -6.00 2.73
N ASN A 157 6.84 -5.46 1.76
CA ASN A 157 6.10 -4.21 1.86
C ASN A 157 4.60 -4.42 2.13
N HIS A 158 4.03 -5.52 1.62
CA HIS A 158 2.60 -5.84 1.76
C HIS A 158 2.39 -7.34 1.54
N ILE A 159 1.46 -7.93 2.30
CA ILE A 159 0.91 -9.26 2.03
C ILE A 159 -0.61 -9.20 1.90
N ALA A 160 -1.18 -10.03 1.04
CA ALA A 160 -2.61 -10.16 0.89
C ALA A 160 -3.00 -11.62 0.58
N VAL A 161 -4.17 -12.04 1.07
CA VAL A 161 -4.81 -13.28 0.60
C VAL A 161 -5.97 -12.94 -0.31
N GLY A 162 -6.24 -13.84 -1.25
CA GLY A 162 -7.39 -13.74 -2.14
C GLY A 162 -7.54 -14.98 -2.99
N PHE A 163 -8.68 -15.11 -3.65
CA PHE A 163 -8.93 -16.25 -4.53
C PHE A 163 -8.40 -15.97 -5.94
N LEU A 164 -7.66 -16.92 -6.49
CA LEU A 164 -7.25 -16.96 -7.90
C LEU A 164 -7.97 -18.13 -8.57
N GLY A 165 -9.16 -17.88 -9.12
CA GLY A 165 -10.08 -18.93 -9.56
C GLY A 165 -10.72 -19.65 -8.36
N ARG A 166 -10.40 -20.93 -8.18
CA ARG A 166 -10.94 -21.75 -7.07
C ARG A 166 -9.97 -21.91 -5.89
N GLU A 167 -8.71 -21.55 -6.09
CA GLU A 167 -7.68 -21.68 -5.08
C GLU A 167 -7.48 -20.35 -4.37
N GLU A 168 -7.35 -20.39 -3.05
CA GLU A 168 -6.89 -19.24 -2.28
C GLU A 168 -5.37 -19.19 -2.31
N ILE A 169 -4.84 -17.98 -2.50
CA ILE A 169 -3.41 -17.71 -2.56
C ILE A 169 -3.00 -16.64 -1.56
N LEU A 170 -1.77 -16.74 -1.08
CA LEU A 170 -1.07 -15.69 -0.34
C LEU A 170 -0.07 -15.03 -1.27
N VAL A 171 -0.17 -13.72 -1.46
CA VAL A 171 0.75 -12.90 -2.26
C VAL A 171 1.57 -12.00 -1.35
N SER A 172 2.86 -11.89 -1.61
CA SER A 172 3.79 -11.00 -0.91
C SER A 172 4.63 -10.21 -1.91
N VAL A 173 4.77 -8.91 -1.66
CA VAL A 173 5.53 -7.97 -2.51
C VAL A 173 6.64 -7.28 -1.70
N TYR A 174 7.77 -6.99 -2.34
CA TYR A 174 9.03 -6.63 -1.69
C TYR A 174 9.58 -5.27 -2.17
N ASP A 175 10.40 -4.63 -1.35
CA ASP A 175 11.06 -3.36 -1.68
C ASP A 175 12.05 -3.46 -2.86
N ASP A 176 12.55 -4.67 -3.16
CA ASP A 176 13.34 -4.93 -4.37
C ASP A 176 12.53 -5.33 -5.61
N GLY A 177 11.21 -5.12 -5.54
CA GLY A 177 10.27 -5.40 -6.62
C GLY A 177 9.90 -6.87 -6.77
N SER A 178 10.41 -7.76 -5.93
CA SER A 178 10.04 -9.17 -5.98
C SER A 178 8.56 -9.36 -5.62
N VAL A 179 7.93 -10.34 -6.26
CA VAL A 179 6.55 -10.76 -6.04
C VAL A 179 6.54 -12.28 -5.93
N PHE A 180 5.95 -12.81 -4.86
CA PHE A 180 5.78 -14.24 -4.66
C PHE A 180 4.31 -14.56 -4.39
N ALA A 181 3.85 -15.72 -4.87
CA ALA A 181 2.55 -16.26 -4.47
C ALA A 181 2.61 -17.75 -4.12
N TYR A 182 1.89 -18.11 -3.07
CA TYR A 182 1.77 -19.47 -2.53
C TYR A 182 0.31 -19.89 -2.51
N TYR A 183 0.04 -21.18 -2.75
CA TYR A 183 -1.27 -21.74 -2.47
C TYR A 183 -1.44 -21.92 -0.96
N THR A 184 -2.48 -21.32 -0.37
CA THR A 184 -2.73 -21.46 1.07
C THR A 184 -3.09 -22.90 1.45
N ARG A 185 -3.66 -23.66 0.50
CA ARG A 185 -3.90 -25.10 0.64
C ARG A 185 -2.63 -25.88 0.95
N HIS A 186 -1.54 -25.63 0.21
CA HIS A 186 -0.26 -26.33 0.45
C HIS A 186 0.33 -25.99 1.82
N ILE A 187 0.15 -24.74 2.26
CA ILE A 187 0.56 -24.30 3.60
C ILE A 187 -0.27 -24.98 4.69
N ALA A 188 -1.59 -25.10 4.50
CA ALA A 188 -2.49 -25.77 5.42
C ALA A 188 -2.17 -27.27 5.54
N GLU A 189 -2.01 -27.97 4.40
CA GLU A 189 -1.64 -29.38 4.35
C GLU A 189 -0.29 -29.63 5.05
N TYR A 190 0.71 -28.76 4.82
CA TYR A 190 1.99 -28.84 5.50
C TYR A 190 1.82 -28.72 7.02
N THR A 191 1.06 -27.71 7.47
CA THR A 191 0.84 -27.41 8.90
C THR A 191 0.12 -28.55 9.62
N GLU A 192 -0.85 -29.19 8.96
CA GLU A 192 -1.57 -30.35 9.49
C GLU A 192 -0.66 -31.56 9.62
N ARG A 193 0.12 -31.88 8.57
CA ARG A 193 1.06 -33.01 8.59
C ARG A 193 2.12 -32.83 9.67
N ALA A 194 2.71 -31.64 9.78
CA ALA A 194 3.67 -31.30 10.82
C ALA A 194 3.08 -31.49 12.23
N SER A 195 1.80 -31.13 12.43
CA SER A 195 1.11 -31.31 13.70
C SER A 195 0.76 -32.77 14.01
N SER A 196 0.56 -33.62 12.99
CA SER A 196 0.19 -35.02 13.14
C SER A 196 1.35 -35.95 13.56
N GLY A 197 2.58 -35.44 13.60
CA GLY A 197 3.77 -36.26 13.91
C GLY A 197 4.11 -37.28 12.82
N CYS A 198 3.58 -37.10 11.60
CA CYS A 198 3.82 -38.01 10.48
C CYS A 198 5.32 -38.06 10.14
N ARG A 199 5.90 -39.26 10.09
CA ARG A 199 7.34 -39.49 9.87
C ARG A 199 7.77 -39.43 8.39
N THR A 200 6.84 -39.23 7.46
CA THR A 200 7.16 -39.07 6.04
C THR A 200 7.73 -37.69 5.76
N THR A 201 8.60 -37.59 4.75
CA THR A 201 9.13 -36.31 4.27
C THR A 201 8.00 -35.33 3.95
N ASN A 202 7.94 -34.20 4.66
CA ASN A 202 6.95 -33.14 4.44
C ASN A 202 7.65 -31.96 3.74
N PRO A 203 7.62 -31.88 2.40
CA PRO A 203 8.33 -30.83 1.68
C PRO A 203 7.76 -29.45 2.03
N LEU A 204 8.64 -28.47 2.19
CA LEU A 204 8.23 -27.09 2.46
C LEU A 204 7.38 -26.56 1.29
N PRO A 205 6.30 -25.79 1.57
CA PRO A 205 5.53 -25.14 0.53
C PRO A 205 6.39 -24.19 -0.31
N THR A 206 6.40 -24.39 -1.63
CA THR A 206 7.12 -23.53 -2.58
C THR A 206 6.17 -22.55 -3.25
N PRO A 207 6.63 -21.34 -3.63
CA PRO A 207 5.80 -20.42 -4.39
C PRO A 207 5.51 -21.00 -5.77
N PHE A 208 4.25 -20.93 -6.22
CA PHE A 208 3.86 -21.33 -7.58
C PHE A 208 4.07 -20.18 -8.58
N PHE A 209 4.25 -18.96 -8.07
CA PHE A 209 4.45 -17.76 -8.87
C PHE A 209 5.55 -16.92 -8.24
N ARG A 210 6.51 -16.51 -9.07
CA ARG A 210 7.61 -15.62 -8.71
C ARG A 210 7.94 -14.72 -9.88
N GLU A 211 7.85 -13.41 -9.67
CA GLU A 211 8.15 -12.39 -10.67
C GLU A 211 8.79 -11.16 -10.02
N ASN A 212 9.28 -10.23 -10.84
CA ASN A 212 9.78 -8.94 -10.37
C ASN A 212 9.16 -7.80 -11.21
N VAL A 213 8.70 -6.74 -10.54
CA VAL A 213 8.03 -5.56 -11.17
C VAL A 213 8.97 -4.36 -11.31
N GLY A 214 10.26 -4.52 -11.05
CA GLY A 214 11.27 -3.47 -11.09
C GLY A 214 11.41 -2.81 -9.74
N ILE A 215 11.33 -1.49 -9.64
CA ILE A 215 11.63 -0.78 -8.40
C ILE A 215 10.46 -0.84 -7.41
N SER A 216 10.69 -1.39 -6.21
CA SER A 216 9.81 -1.42 -5.03
C SER A 216 8.32 -1.68 -5.29
N ALA A 217 7.85 -2.87 -4.91
CA ALA A 217 6.47 -3.31 -5.10
C ALA A 217 5.60 -3.03 -3.85
N TRP A 218 4.35 -2.60 -4.03
CA TRP A 218 3.51 -2.06 -2.94
C TRP A 218 2.06 -2.56 -2.94
N GLY A 219 1.23 -2.08 -3.85
CA GLY A 219 -0.19 -2.43 -3.93
C GLY A 219 -0.37 -3.84 -4.46
N ILE A 220 -1.34 -4.58 -3.91
CA ILE A 220 -1.71 -5.93 -4.36
C ILE A 220 -3.22 -5.93 -4.61
N ALA A 221 -3.65 -6.43 -5.77
CA ALA A 221 -5.03 -6.81 -6.00
C ALA A 221 -5.09 -8.20 -6.65
N ILE A 222 -5.93 -9.09 -6.11
CA ILE A 222 -6.11 -10.46 -6.59
C ILE A 222 -7.55 -10.57 -7.09
N HIS A 223 -7.74 -11.00 -8.33
CA HIS A 223 -9.08 -11.13 -8.90
C HIS A 223 -9.41 -12.57 -9.26
N GLN A 224 -10.50 -13.04 -8.65
CA GLN A 224 -10.92 -14.43 -8.68
C GLN A 224 -11.33 -14.89 -10.07
N LYS A 225 -12.30 -14.20 -10.69
CA LYS A 225 -12.96 -14.71 -11.91
C LYS A 225 -12.08 -14.61 -13.16
N SER A 226 -11.41 -13.47 -13.37
CA SER A 226 -10.43 -13.23 -14.45
C SER A 226 -9.06 -13.88 -14.20
N ARG A 227 -8.83 -14.45 -13.00
CA ARG A 227 -7.55 -15.04 -12.57
C ARG A 227 -6.36 -14.09 -12.81
N LEU A 228 -6.38 -12.93 -12.14
CA LEU A 228 -5.35 -11.90 -12.25
C LEU A 228 -4.68 -11.65 -10.91
N ILE A 229 -3.39 -11.32 -10.95
CA ILE A 229 -2.67 -10.68 -9.83
C ILE A 229 -2.17 -9.34 -10.35
N ALA A 230 -2.63 -8.23 -9.79
CA ALA A 230 -2.13 -6.90 -10.08
C ALA A 230 -1.20 -6.44 -8.96
N VAL A 231 -0.09 -5.82 -9.35
CA VAL A 231 0.90 -5.26 -8.43
C VAL A 231 1.30 -3.87 -8.90
N SER A 232 1.27 -2.89 -8.01
CA SER A 232 1.82 -1.57 -8.28
C SER A 232 3.27 -1.45 -7.82
N SER A 233 4.01 -0.53 -8.42
CA SER A 233 5.42 -0.30 -8.10
C SER A 233 5.79 1.17 -8.13
N ASN A 234 6.96 1.50 -7.59
CA ASN A 234 7.54 2.84 -7.67
C ASN A 234 7.98 3.23 -9.09
N ARG A 235 7.82 2.34 -10.10
CA ARG A 235 7.91 2.70 -11.52
C ARG A 235 6.73 3.56 -12.00
N LYS A 236 5.77 3.87 -11.13
CA LYS A 236 4.53 4.63 -11.45
C LYS A 236 3.69 3.93 -12.51
N GLU A 237 3.65 2.60 -12.42
CA GLU A 237 2.86 1.73 -13.27
C GLU A 237 2.28 0.58 -12.46
N VAL A 238 1.15 0.06 -12.93
CA VAL A 238 0.56 -1.18 -12.42
C VAL A 238 0.90 -2.30 -13.40
N THR A 239 1.48 -3.38 -12.87
CA THR A 239 1.71 -4.62 -13.61
C THR A 239 0.61 -5.60 -13.29
N VAL A 240 -0.17 -6.03 -14.28
CA VAL A 240 -1.20 -7.07 -14.14
C VAL A 240 -0.66 -8.37 -14.74
N PHE A 241 -0.47 -9.36 -13.89
CA PHE A 241 -0.12 -10.72 -14.27
C PHE A 241 -1.39 -11.49 -14.59
N ALA A 242 -1.51 -11.87 -15.86
CA ALA A 242 -2.66 -12.54 -16.38
C ALA A 242 -2.23 -13.97 -16.80
N PHE A 243 -2.66 -15.00 -16.06
CA PHE A 243 -2.33 -16.41 -16.32
C PHE A 243 -3.07 -17.03 -17.51
N GLY A 244 -2.39 -17.86 -18.30
CA GLY A 244 -3.01 -18.62 -19.39
C GLY A 244 -4.18 -19.49 -18.91
N LEU A 245 -5.21 -19.59 -19.74
CA LEU A 245 -6.42 -20.35 -19.46
C LEU A 245 -6.50 -21.54 -20.42
N SER A 246 -6.71 -22.75 -19.88
CA SER A 246 -6.95 -23.95 -20.69
C SER A 246 -8.27 -23.87 -21.46
N ARG A 247 -9.24 -23.12 -20.92
CA ARG A 247 -10.51 -22.82 -21.55
C ARG A 247 -10.89 -21.37 -21.24
N LEU A 248 -11.16 -20.59 -22.28
CA LEU A 248 -11.66 -19.23 -22.13
C LEU A 248 -13.15 -19.30 -21.71
N PRO A 249 -13.59 -18.53 -20.70
CA PRO A 249 -15.01 -18.44 -20.38
C PRO A 249 -15.81 -17.92 -21.58
N LYS A 250 -16.97 -18.52 -21.89
CA LYS A 250 -17.82 -18.12 -23.03
C LYS A 250 -18.13 -16.63 -23.06
N ALA A 251 -18.39 -16.05 -21.88
CA ALA A 251 -18.54 -14.62 -21.66
C ALA A 251 -17.38 -13.77 -22.24
N MET A 252 -16.14 -14.22 -22.05
CA MET A 252 -14.96 -13.56 -22.62
C MET A 252 -14.79 -13.83 -24.12
N GLU A 253 -15.25 -14.99 -24.62
CA GLU A 253 -15.23 -15.35 -26.06
C GLU A 253 -16.23 -14.52 -26.88
N CYS A 254 -17.42 -14.26 -26.33
CA CYS A 254 -18.55 -13.63 -27.01
C CYS A 254 -18.52 -12.09 -27.03
N ARG A 255 -17.42 -11.44 -26.65
CA ARG A 255 -17.31 -9.97 -26.72
C ARG A 255 -17.33 -9.52 -28.19
N GLU A 256 -18.52 -9.23 -28.72
CA GLU A 256 -18.78 -8.59 -30.01
C GLU A 256 -18.23 -7.15 -29.98
N ARG A 257 -16.92 -7.01 -30.16
CA ARG A 257 -16.26 -5.72 -30.36
C ARG A 257 -15.26 -5.85 -31.49
N LEU A 258 -15.11 -4.80 -32.30
CA LEU A 258 -13.97 -4.63 -33.19
C LEU A 258 -12.72 -4.46 -32.31
N LEU A 259 -12.13 -5.59 -31.94
CA LEU A 259 -10.92 -5.64 -31.13
C LEU A 259 -9.72 -5.35 -32.03
N ASP A 260 -8.78 -4.56 -31.53
CA ASP A 260 -7.47 -4.42 -32.13
C ASP A 260 -6.71 -5.77 -32.08
N TYR A 261 -5.73 -5.98 -32.97
CA TYR A 261 -4.95 -7.22 -33.02
C TYR A 261 -4.29 -7.56 -31.67
N CYS A 262 -3.74 -6.55 -30.98
CA CYS A 262 -3.10 -6.74 -29.67
C CYS A 262 -4.13 -7.10 -28.60
N GLU A 263 -5.30 -6.44 -28.61
CA GLU A 263 -6.42 -6.74 -27.69
C GLU A 263 -6.88 -8.21 -27.86
N ARG A 264 -7.06 -8.67 -29.11
CA ARG A 264 -7.44 -10.06 -29.40
C ARG A 264 -6.42 -11.05 -28.88
N SER A 265 -5.13 -10.72 -29.01
CA SER A 265 -4.04 -11.61 -28.63
C SER A 265 -3.98 -11.84 -27.12
N VAL A 266 -4.11 -10.78 -26.33
CA VAL A 266 -4.11 -10.87 -24.87
C VAL A 266 -5.41 -11.51 -24.34
N LEU A 267 -6.58 -11.15 -24.89
CA LEU A 267 -7.89 -11.64 -24.43
C LEU A 267 -8.14 -13.12 -24.74
N LYS A 268 -7.44 -13.71 -25.71
CA LYS A 268 -7.48 -15.16 -25.94
C LYS A 268 -6.88 -15.96 -24.77
N ARG A 269 -6.04 -15.34 -23.94
CA ARG A 269 -5.40 -15.94 -22.75
C ARG A 269 -4.75 -17.32 -23.02
N LYS A 270 -4.22 -17.55 -24.22
CA LYS A 270 -3.49 -18.79 -24.58
C LYS A 270 -2.09 -18.88 -23.96
N ARG A 271 -1.58 -17.76 -23.45
CA ARG A 271 -0.25 -17.57 -22.87
C ARG A 271 -0.36 -16.82 -21.55
N ASN A 272 0.70 -16.84 -20.76
CA ASN A 272 0.85 -15.98 -19.59
C ASN A 272 1.30 -14.58 -20.03
N TRP A 273 0.62 -13.55 -19.54
CA TRP A 273 0.83 -12.16 -19.93
C TRP A 273 1.25 -11.29 -18.76
N ARG A 274 2.27 -10.46 -19.01
CA ARG A 274 2.59 -9.27 -18.22
C ARG A 274 1.94 -8.05 -18.87
N ILE A 275 0.95 -7.45 -18.22
CA ILE A 275 0.31 -6.25 -18.73
C ILE A 275 0.85 -5.04 -17.96
N CYS A 276 1.54 -4.13 -18.63
CA CYS A 276 2.18 -2.97 -17.99
C CYS A 276 1.42 -1.69 -18.31
N ILE A 277 0.83 -1.09 -17.26
CA ILE A 277 -0.10 0.02 -17.37
C ILE A 277 0.48 1.24 -16.62
N PRO A 278 1.17 2.16 -17.32
CA PRO A 278 1.70 3.36 -16.69
C PRO A 278 0.61 4.35 -16.31
N LEU A 279 0.84 5.12 -15.25
CA LEU A 279 0.03 6.29 -14.94
C LEU A 279 0.21 7.38 -16.00
N GLY A 280 -0.68 8.38 -16.00
CA GLY A 280 -0.55 9.54 -16.86
C GLY A 280 0.34 10.65 -16.28
N ASP A 281 0.39 11.79 -16.96
CA ASP A 281 1.15 12.94 -16.49
C ASP A 281 0.71 13.39 -15.09
N GLY A 282 1.67 13.53 -14.17
CA GLY A 282 1.45 13.86 -12.77
C GLY A 282 1.34 12.65 -11.82
N GLY A 283 1.32 11.42 -12.34
CA GLY A 283 1.28 10.21 -11.51
C GLY A 283 2.55 10.00 -10.68
N HIS A 284 2.39 9.41 -9.50
CA HIS A 284 3.48 9.10 -8.57
C HIS A 284 3.40 7.66 -8.00
N ASN A 285 4.24 7.34 -7.01
CA ASN A 285 4.25 6.06 -6.29
C ASN A 285 2.84 5.66 -5.85
N ILE A 286 2.53 4.38 -5.99
CA ILE A 286 1.18 3.85 -5.87
C ILE A 286 1.13 2.86 -4.70
N PRO A 287 0.80 3.31 -3.47
CA PRO A 287 0.75 2.42 -2.32
C PRO A 287 -0.35 1.36 -2.41
N ASN A 288 -1.45 1.62 -3.13
CA ASN A 288 -2.60 0.73 -3.15
C ASN A 288 -3.38 0.77 -4.47
N ILE A 289 -3.98 -0.38 -4.82
CA ILE A 289 -4.73 -0.59 -6.06
C ILE A 289 -5.94 -1.48 -5.81
N SER A 290 -6.96 -1.34 -6.66
CA SER A 290 -8.15 -2.19 -6.71
C SER A 290 -8.47 -2.56 -8.17
N LEU A 291 -9.17 -3.67 -8.37
CA LEU A 291 -9.70 -4.05 -9.68
C LEU A 291 -11.19 -3.67 -9.76
N TRP A 292 -11.67 -3.36 -10.96
CA TRP A 292 -13.06 -3.00 -11.23
C TRP A 292 -13.65 -3.92 -12.28
N ASP A 293 -14.73 -4.58 -11.91
CA ASP A 293 -15.35 -5.64 -12.71
C ASP A 293 -16.44 -5.13 -13.66
N ASP A 294 -16.49 -5.71 -14.85
CA ASP A 294 -17.60 -5.55 -15.78
C ASP A 294 -18.91 -6.20 -15.25
N HIS A 295 -20.00 -6.09 -16.02
CA HIS A 295 -21.32 -6.61 -15.66
C HIS A 295 -21.35 -8.14 -15.54
N GLU A 296 -20.38 -8.83 -16.12
CA GLU A 296 -20.20 -10.26 -15.99
C GLU A 296 -19.27 -10.61 -14.83
N GLY A 297 -18.69 -9.65 -14.09
CA GLY A 297 -17.79 -9.90 -12.97
C GLY A 297 -16.34 -10.20 -13.39
N PHE A 298 -15.93 -9.83 -14.61
CA PHE A 298 -14.54 -9.88 -15.03
C PHE A 298 -13.88 -8.51 -14.86
N ALA A 299 -12.72 -8.47 -14.22
CA ALA A 299 -11.87 -7.29 -14.15
C ALA A 299 -11.68 -6.63 -15.54
N GLU A 300 -12.13 -5.38 -15.66
CA GLU A 300 -12.05 -4.55 -16.86
C GLU A 300 -11.02 -3.42 -16.67
N LYS A 301 -10.98 -2.84 -15.47
CA LYS A 301 -10.12 -1.69 -15.14
C LYS A 301 -9.33 -1.91 -13.85
N VAL A 302 -8.20 -1.22 -13.75
CA VAL A 302 -7.45 -1.04 -12.50
C VAL A 302 -7.73 0.37 -11.97
N VAL A 303 -7.98 0.48 -10.67
CA VAL A 303 -8.03 1.75 -9.95
C VAL A 303 -6.80 1.84 -9.07
N ALA A 304 -5.99 2.88 -9.23
CA ALA A 304 -4.76 3.11 -8.50
C ALA A 304 -4.82 4.43 -7.74
N ASN A 305 -4.41 4.46 -6.47
CA ASN A 305 -4.30 5.70 -5.71
C ASN A 305 -2.82 6.00 -5.49
N ASP A 306 -2.36 7.16 -5.94
CA ASP A 306 -0.98 7.58 -5.75
C ASP A 306 -0.79 8.43 -4.50
N ILE A 307 0.47 8.58 -4.09
CA ILE A 307 0.83 9.36 -2.91
C ILE A 307 0.56 10.86 -3.04
N TYR A 308 0.24 11.38 -4.22
CA TYR A 308 -0.18 12.77 -4.40
C TYR A 308 -1.71 12.94 -4.24
N GLY A 309 -2.39 11.88 -3.83
CA GLY A 309 -3.84 11.89 -3.61
C GLY A 309 -4.63 11.86 -4.92
N THR A 310 -3.99 11.50 -6.04
CA THR A 310 -4.67 11.33 -7.33
C THR A 310 -5.05 9.86 -7.51
N THR A 311 -6.32 9.63 -7.82
CA THR A 311 -6.81 8.30 -8.19
C THR A 311 -6.91 8.18 -9.70
N TRP A 312 -6.39 7.06 -10.22
CA TRP A 312 -6.26 6.77 -11.64
C TRP A 312 -7.11 5.56 -11.97
N ILE A 313 -7.99 5.68 -12.96
CA ILE A 313 -8.74 4.56 -13.52
C ILE A 313 -8.11 4.25 -14.89
N LEU A 314 -7.64 3.02 -15.04
CA LEU A 314 -6.80 2.57 -16.14
C LEU A 314 -7.41 1.34 -16.81
N ASP A 315 -7.46 1.32 -18.14
CA ASP A 315 -7.89 0.14 -18.89
C ASP A 315 -6.85 -0.98 -18.83
N ILE A 316 -7.31 -2.20 -18.52
CA ILE A 316 -6.46 -3.40 -18.56
C ILE A 316 -6.28 -3.88 -19.99
N TRP A 317 -7.37 -3.89 -20.75
CA TRP A 317 -7.45 -4.56 -22.04
C TRP A 317 -7.41 -3.59 -23.23
N LYS A 318 -8.00 -2.41 -23.08
CA LYS A 318 -8.21 -1.48 -24.20
C LYS A 318 -6.92 -0.75 -24.56
N VAL A 319 -6.60 -0.68 -25.85
CA VAL A 319 -5.40 0.01 -26.32
C VAL A 319 -5.61 1.51 -26.52
N GLY A 320 -4.56 2.28 -26.23
CA GLY A 320 -4.46 3.70 -26.61
C GLY A 320 -5.42 4.63 -25.88
N THR A 321 -5.96 4.27 -24.72
CA THR A 321 -6.87 5.12 -23.95
C THR A 321 -6.13 5.97 -22.91
N ALA A 322 -6.67 7.17 -22.69
CA ALA A 322 -6.22 8.10 -21.67
C ALA A 322 -6.59 7.60 -20.27
N PRO A 323 -5.72 7.80 -19.25
CA PRO A 323 -6.09 7.57 -17.86
C PRO A 323 -7.23 8.50 -17.43
N PHE A 324 -8.25 7.96 -16.77
CA PHE A 324 -9.28 8.79 -16.15
C PHE A 324 -8.82 9.16 -14.74
N LYS A 325 -8.77 10.46 -14.43
CA LYS A 325 -8.21 10.98 -13.17
C LYS A 325 -9.30 11.50 -12.25
N ILE A 326 -9.15 11.20 -10.97
CA ILE A 326 -9.96 11.77 -9.89
C ILE A 326 -9.01 12.38 -8.87
N SER A 327 -8.92 13.71 -8.85
CA SER A 327 -8.11 14.42 -7.87
C SER A 327 -8.74 14.36 -6.47
N HIS A 328 -7.90 14.53 -5.45
CA HIS A 328 -8.35 14.84 -4.10
C HIS A 328 -9.11 16.18 -4.08
N ARG A 329 -10.14 16.32 -3.22
CA ARG A 329 -10.98 17.53 -3.16
C ARG A 329 -10.20 18.81 -2.83
N ALA A 330 -9.15 18.70 -2.01
CA ALA A 330 -8.32 19.84 -1.60
C ALA A 330 -7.31 20.27 -2.68
N ASN A 331 -7.21 19.54 -3.79
CA ASN A 331 -6.31 19.88 -4.87
C ASN A 331 -6.91 21.01 -5.72
N ILE A 332 -6.46 22.24 -5.50
CA ILE A 332 -6.88 23.44 -6.24
C ILE A 332 -5.91 23.67 -7.41
N GLN A 333 -6.44 23.66 -8.62
CA GLN A 333 -5.66 23.81 -9.85
C GLN A 333 -4.99 25.21 -9.90
N GLY A 334 -3.66 25.25 -10.07
CA GLY A 334 -2.87 26.49 -10.15
C GLY A 334 -2.17 26.90 -8.84
N GLN A 335 -2.44 26.24 -7.71
CA GLN A 335 -1.65 26.38 -6.49
C GLN A 335 -0.86 25.09 -6.24
N TRP A 336 0.47 25.16 -6.38
CA TRP A 336 1.37 24.13 -5.87
C TRP A 336 1.41 24.21 -4.35
N ALA A 337 0.32 23.83 -3.68
CA ALA A 337 0.34 23.74 -2.24
C ALA A 337 1.13 22.50 -1.84
N PHE A 338 2.19 22.69 -1.07
CA PHE A 338 2.94 21.66 -0.32
C PHE A 338 2.07 20.88 0.71
N ARG A 339 0.74 20.84 0.54
CA ARG A 339 -0.27 20.39 1.51
C ARG A 339 -1.41 19.55 0.90
N ASN A 340 -1.20 18.89 -0.25
CA ASN A 340 -2.18 17.90 -0.71
C ASN A 340 -2.12 16.65 0.18
N PRO A 341 -3.24 16.19 0.77
CA PRO A 341 -3.26 14.95 1.55
C PRO A 341 -2.74 13.77 0.73
N MET A 342 -1.80 13.01 1.29
CA MET A 342 -1.22 11.89 0.57
C MET A 342 -2.21 10.73 0.45
N GLY A 343 -2.33 10.16 -0.74
CA GLY A 343 -3.19 8.99 -0.99
C GLY A 343 -2.55 7.70 -0.49
N TRP A 344 -3.33 6.84 0.17
CA TRP A 344 -2.83 5.60 0.78
C TRP A 344 -3.61 4.36 0.39
N GLY A 345 -4.94 4.39 0.42
CA GLY A 345 -5.79 3.23 0.12
C GLY A 345 -6.85 3.52 -0.93
N VAL A 346 -7.25 2.50 -1.68
CA VAL A 346 -8.40 2.57 -2.59
C VAL A 346 -9.07 1.22 -2.72
N ILE A 347 -10.39 1.22 -2.78
CA ILE A 347 -11.17 0.03 -3.06
C ILE A 347 -12.40 0.37 -3.90
N VAL A 348 -12.68 -0.48 -4.88
CA VAL A 348 -13.93 -0.44 -5.64
C VAL A 348 -14.94 -1.30 -4.90
N LEU A 349 -16.04 -0.69 -4.47
CA LEU A 349 -17.11 -1.35 -3.72
C LEU A 349 -18.31 -1.57 -4.65
N PRO A 350 -18.68 -2.83 -4.93
CA PRO A 350 -19.89 -3.11 -5.67
C PRO A 350 -21.12 -2.82 -4.80
N TYR A 351 -22.21 -2.36 -5.41
CA TYR A 351 -23.38 -1.87 -4.68
C TYR A 351 -24.09 -2.93 -3.83
N GLU A 352 -23.86 -4.21 -4.10
CA GLU A 352 -24.28 -5.35 -3.30
C GLU A 352 -23.63 -5.35 -1.90
N SER A 353 -22.53 -4.60 -1.72
CA SER A 353 -21.84 -4.46 -0.44
C SER A 353 -22.45 -3.37 0.45
N PHE A 354 -23.44 -2.61 -0.04
CA PHE A 354 -24.00 -1.46 0.65
C PHE A 354 -25.28 -1.84 1.39
N LEU A 355 -25.46 -1.32 2.60
CA LEU A 355 -26.76 -1.40 3.26
C LEU A 355 -27.77 -0.43 2.64
N PRO A 356 -29.05 -0.83 2.52
CA PRO A 356 -30.09 0.06 2.03
C PRO A 356 -30.37 1.17 3.04
N ALA A 357 -30.38 2.42 2.58
CA ALA A 357 -30.71 3.61 3.36
C ALA A 357 -31.99 4.28 2.83
N LYS A 358 -32.81 4.84 3.72
CA LYS A 358 -34.07 5.53 3.38
C LYS A 358 -34.09 7.00 3.78
N SER A 359 -33.14 7.42 4.62
CA SER A 359 -33.01 8.78 5.15
C SER A 359 -31.54 9.20 5.14
N VAL A 360 -31.30 10.51 5.33
CA VAL A 360 -29.94 11.06 5.53
C VAL A 360 -29.26 10.38 6.73
N THR A 361 -30.00 10.19 7.82
CA THR A 361 -29.50 9.53 9.03
C THR A 361 -29.08 8.09 8.78
N ASP A 362 -29.87 7.32 8.02
CA ASP A 362 -29.49 5.94 7.66
C ASP A 362 -28.25 5.90 6.74
N LEU A 363 -28.07 6.94 5.91
CA LEU A 363 -27.01 7.03 4.91
C LEU A 363 -25.69 7.51 5.51
N LEU A 364 -25.70 8.48 6.42
CA LEU A 364 -24.50 9.11 6.97
C LEU A 364 -24.22 8.74 8.44
N GLY A 365 -25.20 8.13 9.14
CA GLY A 365 -25.10 7.89 10.58
C GLY A 365 -25.19 9.15 11.44
N MET A 366 -25.71 10.26 10.89
CA MET A 366 -25.89 11.54 11.57
C MET A 366 -27.10 12.31 11.00
N GLU A 367 -27.61 13.29 11.75
CA GLU A 367 -28.74 14.10 11.31
C GLU A 367 -28.34 15.08 10.20
N GLU A 368 -29.31 15.46 9.35
CA GLU A 368 -29.07 16.43 8.25
C GLU A 368 -28.56 17.78 8.76
N SER A 369 -29.02 18.22 9.93
CA SER A 369 -28.58 19.46 10.58
C SER A 369 -27.09 19.48 10.95
N ASP A 370 -26.45 18.31 11.03
CA ASP A 370 -25.05 18.15 11.39
C ASP A 370 -24.10 18.15 10.18
N ILE A 371 -24.63 18.23 8.96
CA ILE A 371 -23.81 18.36 7.75
C ILE A 371 -23.16 19.75 7.73
N MET A 372 -21.83 19.79 7.89
CA MET A 372 -21.09 21.05 8.10
C MET A 372 -21.15 22.01 6.90
N ASN A 373 -21.17 21.47 5.68
CA ASN A 373 -21.10 22.26 4.47
C ASN A 373 -22.44 22.45 3.75
N ALA A 374 -23.57 21.96 4.29
CA ALA A 374 -24.89 22.04 3.65
C ALA A 374 -25.35 23.47 3.29
N LYS A 375 -24.85 24.50 3.99
CA LYS A 375 -25.23 25.91 3.78
C LYS A 375 -24.41 26.66 2.72
N ASN A 376 -23.32 26.07 2.22
CA ASN A 376 -22.47 26.70 1.20
C ASN A 376 -22.95 26.29 -0.20
N SER A 377 -23.01 27.22 -1.16
CA SER A 377 -23.41 26.93 -2.56
C SER A 377 -22.50 25.91 -3.28
N HIS A 378 -21.37 25.54 -2.68
CA HIS A 378 -20.48 24.46 -3.12
C HIS A 378 -20.81 23.06 -2.54
N ALA A 379 -21.78 22.96 -1.62
CA ALA A 379 -22.25 21.71 -0.99
C ALA A 379 -22.74 20.67 -1.99
N GLY A 380 -23.27 21.11 -3.14
CA GLY A 380 -23.84 20.21 -4.14
C GLY A 380 -22.85 19.20 -4.73
N ARG A 381 -21.54 19.33 -4.47
CA ARG A 381 -20.51 18.39 -4.95
C ARG A 381 -19.93 17.47 -3.87
N TRP A 382 -19.99 17.83 -2.58
CA TRP A 382 -19.34 17.09 -1.49
C TRP A 382 -20.12 17.20 -0.18
N ILE A 383 -20.07 16.20 0.69
CA ILE A 383 -20.71 16.17 2.01
C ILE A 383 -19.69 15.74 3.06
N GLU A 384 -19.52 16.57 4.09
CA GLU A 384 -18.59 16.30 5.19
C GLU A 384 -19.30 15.71 6.41
N THR A 385 -18.80 14.57 6.89
CA THR A 385 -19.44 13.76 7.95
C THR A 385 -18.68 13.72 9.27
N GLN A 386 -17.64 14.56 9.45
CA GLN A 386 -16.81 14.55 10.66
C GLN A 386 -17.62 14.75 11.95
N ARG A 387 -18.71 15.54 11.93
CA ARG A 387 -19.60 15.69 13.10
C ARG A 387 -20.28 14.39 13.51
N GLY A 388 -20.51 13.48 12.56
CA GLY A 388 -21.04 12.14 12.81
C GLY A 388 -20.15 11.30 13.74
N LEU A 389 -18.87 11.64 13.89
CA LEU A 389 -17.97 10.98 14.85
C LEU A 389 -18.45 11.14 16.31
N ALA A 390 -19.22 12.19 16.63
CA ALA A 390 -19.84 12.36 17.94
C ALA A 390 -20.93 11.30 18.24
N CYS A 391 -21.48 10.67 17.20
CA CYS A 391 -22.46 9.59 17.31
C CYS A 391 -21.81 8.20 17.43
N VAL A 392 -20.49 8.10 17.21
CA VAL A 392 -19.75 6.83 17.32
C VAL A 392 -19.65 6.42 18.78
N ARG A 393 -20.16 5.23 19.09
CA ARG A 393 -20.17 4.69 20.45
C ARG A 393 -18.75 4.41 20.93
N ASP A 394 -18.49 4.78 22.18
CA ASP A 394 -17.20 4.55 22.87
C ASP A 394 -15.97 4.98 22.04
N HIS A 395 -16.10 6.05 21.24
CA HIS A 395 -15.03 6.54 20.37
C HIS A 395 -13.79 6.95 21.20
N PRO A 396 -12.57 6.50 20.83
CA PRO A 396 -11.36 6.69 21.64
C PRO A 396 -10.83 8.13 21.65
N GLY A 397 -11.08 8.91 20.60
CA GLY A 397 -10.85 10.36 20.62
C GLY A 397 -11.86 11.09 21.51
N GLU A 398 -11.47 12.21 22.12
CA GLU A 398 -12.40 13.09 22.85
C GLU A 398 -13.56 13.52 21.94
N PRO A 399 -14.78 13.73 22.47
CA PRO A 399 -15.93 14.11 21.64
C PRO A 399 -15.62 15.36 20.83
N VAL A 400 -15.55 15.22 19.51
CA VAL A 400 -15.26 16.29 18.54
C VAL A 400 -16.23 17.47 18.69
N ALA A 401 -17.41 17.26 19.29
CA ALA A 401 -18.42 18.28 19.57
C ALA A 401 -17.92 19.52 20.35
N GLN A 402 -16.81 19.45 21.09
CA GLN A 402 -16.27 20.60 21.84
C GLN A 402 -15.12 21.33 21.13
N ARG A 403 -14.67 20.86 19.95
CA ARG A 403 -13.56 21.48 19.19
C ARG A 403 -13.78 21.44 17.68
N VAL A 404 -14.99 21.69 17.18
CA VAL A 404 -15.19 21.80 15.72
C VAL A 404 -14.85 23.23 15.30
N PRO A 405 -13.72 23.49 14.59
CA PRO A 405 -13.52 24.77 13.93
C PRO A 405 -14.64 25.01 12.90
N GLU A 406 -14.87 26.27 12.53
CA GLU A 406 -15.79 26.59 11.45
C GLU A 406 -15.44 25.78 10.18
N PRO A 407 -16.44 25.36 9.37
CA PRO A 407 -16.17 24.67 8.10
C PRO A 407 -15.12 25.44 7.31
N GLU A 408 -14.11 24.75 6.78
CA GLU A 408 -13.04 25.39 6.02
C GLU A 408 -13.64 26.31 4.95
N ALA A 409 -13.40 27.61 5.07
CA ALA A 409 -13.80 28.59 4.08
C ALA A 409 -12.95 28.36 2.83
N PHE A 410 -13.54 27.74 1.81
CA PHE A 410 -12.88 27.56 0.52
C PHE A 410 -12.75 28.91 -0.19
N GLY A 411 -11.54 29.47 -0.21
CA GLY A 411 -11.18 30.62 -1.04
C GLY A 411 -11.07 31.95 -0.30
N ASN A 412 -9.85 32.49 -0.34
CA ASN A 412 -9.37 33.80 0.11
C ASN A 412 -9.45 34.11 1.62
N GLN A 413 -8.24 34.20 2.20
CA GLN A 413 -7.89 34.66 3.55
C GLN A 413 -7.97 33.59 4.65
N HIS A 414 -6.91 32.78 4.76
CA HIS A 414 -6.46 32.38 6.09
C HIS A 414 -5.76 33.59 6.74
N PRO A 415 -6.19 34.07 7.92
CA PRO A 415 -5.32 34.88 8.74
C PRO A 415 -4.13 34.01 9.20
N PRO A 416 -2.96 34.60 9.50
CA PRO A 416 -1.81 33.85 9.97
C PRO A 416 -2.11 33.31 11.38
N VAL A 417 -2.62 32.08 11.45
CA VAL A 417 -2.68 31.34 12.71
C VAL A 417 -1.23 31.03 13.08
N ALA A 418 -0.84 31.48 14.28
CA ALA A 418 0.50 31.37 14.82
C ALA A 418 1.06 29.94 14.64
N TRP A 419 2.28 29.93 14.13
CA TRP A 419 3.02 28.79 13.65
C TRP A 419 3.32 27.82 14.79
N PHE A 420 2.56 26.74 14.87
CA PHE A 420 3.15 25.45 15.21
C PHE A 420 3.29 24.70 13.89
N GLN A 421 4.51 24.58 13.39
CA GLN A 421 4.85 23.53 12.45
C GLN A 421 4.71 22.20 13.22
N PRO A 422 3.71 21.33 12.96
CA PRO A 422 4.09 19.94 12.90
C PRO A 422 5.11 19.89 11.78
N GLN A 423 6.39 19.74 12.12
CA GLN A 423 7.40 19.43 11.13
C GLN A 423 6.91 18.16 10.43
N GLN A 424 6.33 18.31 9.23
CA GLN A 424 6.37 17.19 8.30
C GLN A 424 7.83 16.78 8.26
N PRO A 425 8.16 15.50 8.45
CA PRO A 425 9.53 15.06 8.38
C PRO A 425 9.96 15.33 6.93
N ALA A 426 10.87 16.27 6.71
CA ALA A 426 11.54 16.42 5.42
C ALA A 426 12.08 15.05 4.90
N PHE A 427 12.30 14.12 5.83
CA PHE A 427 12.58 12.70 5.64
C PHE A 427 11.51 11.90 4.86
N LEU A 428 10.20 12.10 5.10
CA LEU A 428 9.12 11.40 4.37
C LEU A 428 9.11 11.76 2.89
N ALA A 429 9.19 13.07 2.60
CA ALA A 429 9.32 13.56 1.24
C ALA A 429 10.63 13.07 0.60
N ALA A 430 11.75 13.05 1.34
CA ALA A 430 13.04 12.59 0.84
C ALA A 430 13.04 11.08 0.49
N ILE A 431 12.46 10.23 1.33
CA ILE A 431 12.34 8.78 1.07
C ILE A 431 11.44 8.51 -0.14
N LEU A 432 10.28 9.17 -0.20
CA LEU A 432 9.31 8.94 -1.27
C LEU A 432 9.77 9.51 -2.62
N ASN A 433 10.63 10.53 -2.62
CA ASN A 433 11.18 11.16 -3.82
C ASN A 433 12.58 10.63 -4.19
N GLY A 434 13.10 9.62 -3.48
CA GLY A 434 14.39 8.99 -3.79
C GLY A 434 15.62 9.90 -3.60
N GLN A 435 15.51 10.96 -2.78
CA GLN A 435 16.61 11.89 -2.50
C GLN A 435 17.66 11.24 -1.57
N PRO A 436 18.97 11.44 -1.78
CA PRO A 436 20.00 10.99 -0.83
C PRO A 436 19.89 11.76 0.49
N LEU A 437 19.97 11.04 1.61
CA LEU A 437 19.94 11.63 2.96
C LEU A 437 21.22 12.45 3.20
N LEU A 438 21.10 13.78 3.25
CA LEU A 438 22.15 14.64 3.81
C LEU A 438 22.02 14.61 5.34
N ALA A 439 23.15 14.47 6.03
CA ALA A 439 23.23 14.42 7.49
C ALA A 439 22.55 15.66 8.12
N LEU A 440 21.71 15.44 9.14
CA LEU A 440 21.13 16.53 9.93
C LEU A 440 22.23 17.27 10.70
N PRO A 441 22.16 18.61 10.84
CA PRO A 441 23.10 19.35 11.67
C PRO A 441 22.96 18.93 13.15
N ALA A 442 24.08 18.93 13.87
CA ALA A 442 24.13 18.56 15.27
C ALA A 442 23.23 19.47 16.14
N PRO A 443 22.61 18.93 17.21
CA PRO A 443 21.78 19.72 18.11
C PRO A 443 22.61 20.78 18.86
N PRO A 444 22.02 21.94 19.20
CA PRO A 444 22.69 22.97 20.00
C PRO A 444 23.01 22.44 21.41
N PRO A 445 24.10 22.91 22.03
CA PRO A 445 24.47 22.50 23.38
C PRO A 445 23.40 22.92 24.40
N PRO A 446 23.24 22.14 25.50
CA PRO A 446 22.24 22.43 26.53
C PRO A 446 22.54 23.77 27.23
N PRO A 447 21.51 24.53 27.64
CA PRO A 447 21.68 25.73 28.46
C PRO A 447 22.19 25.32 29.85
N GLY A 448 23.25 25.99 30.31
CA GLY A 448 23.87 25.75 31.61
C GLY A 448 22.96 26.16 32.76
N ASP A 449 23.13 25.46 33.88
CA ASP A 449 22.40 25.65 35.13
C ASP A 449 22.59 27.08 35.68
N ASP A 450 21.50 27.85 35.74
CA ASP A 450 21.42 29.13 36.43
C ASP A 450 20.75 28.90 37.80
N ASP A 451 21.58 28.52 38.77
CA ASP A 451 21.21 28.54 40.19
C ASP A 451 21.25 29.98 40.67
N GLY A 452 20.08 30.59 40.79
CA GLY A 452 19.92 31.95 41.29
C GLY A 452 20.36 32.09 42.75
N ASN A 453 21.26 33.03 43.03
CA ASN A 453 21.30 33.69 44.32
C ASN A 453 21.78 35.15 44.20
N ASN A 454 20.89 36.08 44.54
CA ASN A 454 21.18 37.50 44.73
C ASN A 454 21.97 37.70 46.03
N SER A 455 23.09 38.43 45.98
CA SER A 455 23.38 39.56 46.90
C SER A 455 24.78 40.12 46.68
N ASP A 456 24.83 41.41 46.32
CA ASP A 456 25.75 42.48 46.71
C ASP A 456 27.09 42.16 47.39
N GLY A 457 28.17 42.79 46.91
CA GLY A 457 29.35 43.05 47.72
C GLY A 457 30.64 43.15 46.91
N ALA A 458 31.37 44.24 47.10
CA ALA A 458 32.51 44.69 46.31
C ALA A 458 33.86 44.04 46.70
N GLU A 459 34.86 44.40 45.90
CA GLU A 459 36.30 44.52 46.22
C GLU A 459 37.30 43.40 45.85
N GLU A 460 38.20 43.82 44.96
CA GLU A 460 39.66 43.70 45.01
C GLU A 460 40.38 42.41 44.59
N ALA A 461 41.48 42.66 43.88
CA ALA A 461 42.40 41.71 43.26
C ALA A 461 43.70 41.57 44.12
N PRO A 462 44.73 40.81 43.68
CA PRO A 462 45.48 39.79 44.44
C PRO A 462 46.78 40.34 45.09
N PRO A 463 47.65 39.55 45.78
CA PRO A 463 48.73 38.82 45.07
C PRO A 463 49.39 37.61 45.83
N ASN A 464 50.12 36.75 45.10
CA ASN A 464 51.48 36.21 45.40
C ASN A 464 51.75 34.78 44.90
N ALA A 465 52.83 34.65 44.11
CA ALA A 465 53.46 33.43 43.55
C ALA A 465 54.63 32.92 44.46
N PRO A 466 55.61 32.05 44.08
CA PRO A 466 55.78 31.01 43.01
C PRO A 466 56.40 29.68 43.61
N PRO A 467 57.37 28.95 42.99
CA PRO A 467 57.37 28.07 41.79
C PRO A 467 57.74 26.59 42.11
N ASN A 468 57.61 25.65 41.15
CA ASN A 468 58.60 24.57 40.91
C ASN A 468 58.35 23.74 39.64
N ALA A 469 59.46 23.32 39.02
CA ALA A 469 59.62 22.72 37.69
C ALA A 469 59.52 21.15 37.70
N PRO A 470 59.56 20.47 36.53
CA PRO A 470 59.09 19.10 36.31
C PRO A 470 60.20 18.04 36.32
N PRO A 471 59.88 16.75 36.05
CA PRO A 471 60.78 15.90 35.29
C PRO A 471 60.10 15.10 34.16
N ALA A 472 60.97 14.51 33.33
CA ALA A 472 60.83 14.22 31.91
C ALA A 472 60.57 12.74 31.56
N ALA A 473 60.35 12.53 30.26
CA ALA A 473 60.24 11.25 29.53
C ALA A 473 61.52 10.39 29.53
N PRO A 474 61.44 9.19 28.89
CA PRO A 474 62.47 8.81 27.94
C PRO A 474 61.94 8.32 26.58
N ALA A 475 62.90 8.26 25.64
CA ALA A 475 62.83 8.37 24.19
C ALA A 475 62.79 7.00 23.45
N GLN A 476 62.23 6.98 22.23
CA GLN A 476 62.88 6.79 20.91
C GLN A 476 63.44 5.40 20.55
N ASN A 477 63.10 4.94 19.33
CA ASN A 477 64.10 4.46 18.39
C ASN A 477 63.66 4.74 16.95
N THR A 478 64.50 5.49 16.23
CA THR A 478 64.44 5.82 14.80
C THR A 478 65.72 5.28 14.17
N VAL A 479 65.65 4.77 12.93
CA VAL A 479 66.82 4.69 12.05
C VAL A 479 66.42 5.15 10.65
N LEU A 480 67.17 6.15 10.16
CA LEU A 480 67.19 6.77 8.83
C LEU A 480 67.91 5.89 7.80
N PHE A 481 67.75 6.16 6.49
CA PHE A 481 68.81 6.71 5.60
C PHE A 481 68.36 6.85 4.12
N ILE A 482 68.30 8.12 3.66
CA ILE A 482 68.86 8.76 2.43
C ILE A 482 68.33 8.44 0.99
N PRO A 483 68.30 9.46 0.09
CA PRO A 483 67.44 9.59 -1.10
C PRO A 483 68.18 9.42 -2.45
N ASP A 484 67.45 9.48 -3.57
CA ASP A 484 68.00 9.95 -4.86
C ASP A 484 66.91 10.51 -5.79
N HIS A 485 67.32 11.55 -6.52
CA HIS A 485 66.64 12.36 -7.53
C HIS A 485 66.46 11.61 -8.87
N GLU A 486 65.44 11.97 -9.66
CA GLU A 486 65.60 12.62 -10.98
C GLU A 486 64.25 13.02 -11.59
N GLU A 487 64.34 14.04 -12.45
CA GLU A 487 63.36 15.04 -12.87
C GLU A 487 62.41 14.57 -13.99
N ASP A 488 61.22 15.19 -14.10
CA ASP A 488 60.95 16.20 -15.15
C ASP A 488 59.44 16.55 -15.26
N GLY A 489 59.16 17.86 -15.13
CA GLY A 489 58.33 18.55 -16.12
C GLY A 489 56.88 18.94 -15.78
N TRP A 490 56.72 20.00 -14.97
CA TRP A 490 55.85 21.21 -15.14
C TRP A 490 54.60 21.12 -16.07
N SER A 491 53.43 21.69 -15.77
CA SER A 491 53.14 22.91 -15.00
C SER A 491 51.67 22.98 -14.57
N GLU A 492 51.48 23.80 -13.54
CA GLU A 492 50.26 24.29 -12.89
C GLU A 492 49.30 25.03 -13.83
N GLU A 493 48.02 25.11 -13.42
CA GLU A 493 47.29 26.38 -13.29
C GLU A 493 46.02 26.17 -12.41
N GLU A 494 46.17 26.61 -11.16
CA GLU A 494 45.28 27.43 -10.31
C GLU A 494 43.77 27.16 -10.22
N GLU A 495 43.34 26.85 -8.97
CA GLU A 495 42.44 27.64 -8.08
C GLU A 495 41.54 28.72 -8.75
N GLU A 496 40.30 29.02 -8.35
CA GLU A 496 39.68 29.04 -7.03
C GLU A 496 38.15 29.27 -7.22
N ILE A 497 37.35 28.51 -6.48
CA ILE A 497 36.15 28.86 -5.69
C ILE A 497 35.37 30.16 -6.05
N LEU A 498 34.04 30.08 -6.17
CA LEU A 498 33.01 30.83 -5.37
C LEU A 498 31.62 30.86 -6.04
N ASN A 499 30.67 30.17 -5.39
CA ASN A 499 29.27 30.64 -5.29
C ASN A 499 29.27 31.99 -4.55
N PRO A 500 28.33 32.95 -4.76
CA PRO A 500 26.92 32.68 -4.40
C PRO A 500 25.82 33.57 -5.04
N ALA A 501 24.59 33.25 -4.62
CA ALA A 501 23.49 34.15 -4.28
C ALA A 501 22.60 34.76 -5.38
N TRP A 502 21.32 34.72 -5.02
CA TRP A 502 20.11 35.13 -5.70
C TRP A 502 19.83 36.62 -5.44
N GLU A 503 19.16 37.32 -6.36
CA GLU A 503 17.91 38.04 -6.06
C GLU A 503 17.26 38.69 -7.30
N ASP A 504 15.95 38.45 -7.38
CA ASP A 504 14.81 39.22 -7.89
C ASP A 504 15.04 40.53 -8.67
N LEU A 505 14.26 40.74 -9.75
CA LEU A 505 13.64 42.03 -10.07
C LEU A 505 12.55 41.88 -11.16
N SER A 506 11.50 42.65 -10.91
CA SER A 506 10.15 42.67 -11.47
C SER A 506 9.96 43.44 -12.78
N SER A 507 9.14 42.87 -13.69
CA SER A 507 8.17 43.52 -14.64
C SER A 507 8.71 44.46 -15.75
N PRO A 508 7.85 45.00 -16.64
CA PRO A 508 6.96 44.37 -17.63
C PRO A 508 7.19 44.97 -19.05
N PHE A 509 6.68 44.37 -20.14
CA PHE A 509 6.20 45.19 -21.27
C PHE A 509 5.26 44.41 -22.21
N GLU A 510 4.15 45.08 -22.51
CA GLU A 510 3.08 44.75 -23.44
C GLU A 510 3.50 44.98 -24.89
N SER A 511 2.87 44.28 -25.83
CA SER A 511 2.30 44.90 -27.04
C SER A 511 1.39 43.91 -27.78
N GLU A 512 0.09 44.10 -27.56
CA GLU A 512 -1.00 44.17 -28.56
C GLU A 512 -0.53 44.74 -29.92
N ASP A 513 -1.12 44.50 -31.09
CA ASP A 513 -2.36 43.84 -31.55
C ASP A 513 -2.31 43.77 -33.10
N ASP A 514 -3.27 43.03 -33.67
CA ASP A 514 -3.99 43.31 -34.93
C ASP A 514 -3.27 43.10 -36.30
N ASP A 515 -3.90 42.57 -37.36
CA ASP A 515 -5.29 42.15 -37.58
C ASP A 515 -5.44 41.45 -38.97
N ASN A 516 -6.50 40.65 -39.13
CA ASN A 516 -7.35 40.42 -40.34
C ASN A 516 -6.72 40.02 -41.72
N ALA A 517 -7.33 39.23 -42.62
CA ALA A 517 -8.65 38.65 -42.80
C ALA A 517 -8.62 37.52 -43.87
N SER A 518 -9.73 36.79 -43.93
CA SER A 518 -10.21 35.71 -44.82
C SER A 518 -10.03 35.83 -46.35
N PHE A 519 -10.03 34.66 -47.05
CA PHE A 519 -11.05 34.20 -48.04
C PHE A 519 -10.50 33.48 -49.30
N ILE A 520 -10.99 32.24 -49.52
CA ILE A 520 -11.23 31.42 -50.75
C ILE A 520 -10.14 31.24 -51.85
N GLY A 521 -9.96 29.97 -52.29
CA GLY A 521 -9.59 29.65 -53.67
C GLY A 521 -9.21 28.18 -53.95
N LEU A 522 -9.96 27.52 -54.83
CA LEU A 522 -9.83 26.13 -55.33
C LEU A 522 -8.65 25.90 -56.32
N LEU A 523 -8.43 24.59 -56.64
CA LEU A 523 -7.72 23.94 -57.78
C LEU A 523 -6.24 23.59 -57.50
N GLY A 524 -5.70 22.38 -57.79
CA GLY A 524 -6.18 21.17 -58.45
C GLY A 524 -5.11 20.06 -58.42
N ASP A 525 -5.55 18.82 -58.68
CA ASP A 525 -4.92 17.60 -59.25
C ASP A 525 -3.39 17.41 -59.29
N ASP A 526 -2.88 16.23 -58.87
CA ASP A 526 -2.80 15.04 -59.75
C ASP A 526 -2.26 13.75 -59.04
N ASP A 527 -2.78 12.62 -59.51
CA ASP A 527 -2.23 11.25 -59.62
C ASP A 527 -2.11 10.26 -58.43
N ALA A 528 -3.20 9.48 -58.27
CA ALA A 528 -3.32 8.04 -58.59
C ALA A 528 -2.23 7.02 -58.17
N ASN A 529 -2.59 6.05 -57.32
CA ASN A 529 -3.11 4.76 -57.80
C ASN A 529 -3.59 3.81 -56.68
N GLU A 530 -4.75 3.25 -56.96
CA GLU A 530 -5.54 2.24 -56.26
C GLU A 530 -4.98 0.82 -56.51
N ILE A 531 -5.32 -0.18 -55.67
CA ILE A 531 -5.79 -1.54 -56.06
C ILE A 531 -5.95 -2.44 -54.81
N THR A 532 -7.22 -2.55 -54.41
CA THR A 532 -8.06 -3.71 -54.05
C THR A 532 -7.54 -5.05 -53.47
N PHE A 533 -8.38 -5.51 -52.53
CA PHE A 533 -8.50 -6.78 -51.80
C PHE A 533 -8.67 -8.06 -52.65
N ILE A 534 -8.30 -9.21 -52.07
CA ILE A 534 -9.00 -10.50 -52.22
C ILE A 534 -9.04 -11.25 -50.86
N GLU A 535 -10.21 -11.82 -50.58
CA GLU A 535 -10.60 -12.65 -49.43
C GLU A 535 -10.51 -14.16 -49.74
N GLU A 536 -10.55 -14.97 -48.67
CA GLU A 536 -11.16 -16.33 -48.55
C GLU A 536 -10.35 -17.67 -48.64
N ALA A 537 -10.70 -18.53 -47.64
CA ALA A 537 -10.91 -19.98 -47.66
C ALA A 537 -9.80 -21.04 -47.35
N ILE A 538 -9.87 -21.57 -46.12
CA ILE A 538 -9.89 -22.98 -45.63
C ILE A 538 -9.34 -24.13 -46.52
N SER A 539 -8.39 -24.94 -46.01
CA SER A 539 -8.54 -26.40 -45.74
C SER A 539 -7.21 -27.09 -45.36
N ALA A 540 -7.32 -28.25 -44.72
CA ALA A 540 -6.29 -29.03 -44.04
C ALA A 540 -5.40 -29.88 -44.98
N THR A 541 -4.18 -30.22 -44.53
CA THR A 541 -3.60 -31.60 -44.51
C THR A 541 -2.17 -31.59 -43.94
N GLU A 542 -1.73 -32.76 -43.50
CA GLU A 542 -0.56 -33.04 -42.66
C GLU A 542 0.76 -33.19 -43.44
N GLU A 543 1.86 -33.27 -42.67
CA GLU A 543 3.15 -33.94 -42.95
C GLU A 543 4.29 -33.23 -43.76
N ASP A 544 5.27 -32.79 -42.96
CA ASP A 544 6.71 -33.15 -42.97
C ASP A 544 7.76 -32.40 -43.83
N MET A 545 8.87 -32.10 -43.10
CA MET A 545 10.23 -31.64 -43.42
C MET A 545 10.51 -30.50 -44.44
N GLY A 546 11.10 -29.43 -43.91
CA GLY A 546 11.97 -28.51 -44.66
C GLY A 546 12.59 -27.43 -43.79
N PHE A 547 13.85 -27.59 -43.40
CA PHE A 547 14.67 -26.51 -42.82
C PHE A 547 14.82 -25.38 -43.86
N GLY A 548 14.35 -24.18 -43.52
CA GLY A 548 14.52 -22.97 -44.33
C GLY A 548 14.59 -21.76 -43.42
N GLU A 549 15.78 -21.15 -43.36
CA GLU A 549 16.10 -19.97 -42.56
C GLU A 549 15.23 -18.76 -42.96
N GLY A 550 14.70 -18.07 -41.95
CA GLY A 550 13.89 -16.87 -42.10
C GLY A 550 13.62 -16.22 -40.74
N LEU A 551 14.67 -16.09 -39.91
CA LEU A 551 14.62 -15.38 -38.63
C LEU A 551 14.47 -13.87 -38.88
N THR A 552 13.28 -13.34 -38.67
CA THR A 552 13.08 -11.90 -38.42
C THR A 552 13.71 -11.57 -37.06
N GLN A 553 14.91 -10.99 -37.11
CA GLN A 553 15.56 -10.34 -35.97
C GLN A 553 14.67 -9.20 -35.48
N ILE A 554 14.14 -9.31 -34.26
CA ILE A 554 13.50 -8.21 -33.53
C ILE A 554 14.60 -7.50 -32.75
N LEU A 555 15.04 -6.35 -33.25
CA LEU A 555 15.93 -5.43 -32.54
C LEU A 555 15.20 -4.84 -31.31
N PRO A 556 15.84 -4.81 -30.12
CA PRO A 556 15.37 -3.97 -29.01
C PRO A 556 15.49 -2.48 -29.40
N PRO A 557 14.67 -1.58 -28.83
CA PRO A 557 14.75 -0.15 -29.12
C PRO A 557 16.16 0.38 -28.82
N ASP A 558 16.74 1.02 -29.82
CA ASP A 558 18.11 1.52 -29.84
C ASP A 558 18.39 2.57 -28.76
N GLY A 559 19.63 2.54 -28.24
CA GLY A 559 20.26 3.68 -27.58
C GLY A 559 20.59 3.55 -26.09
N THR A 560 21.39 2.55 -25.67
CA THR A 560 22.34 2.68 -24.53
C THR A 560 23.28 1.47 -24.44
N LEU A 561 24.23 1.40 -25.37
CA LEU A 561 25.41 0.51 -25.26
C LEU A 561 26.57 1.28 -24.62
N SER A 562 26.50 1.55 -23.31
CA SER A 562 27.66 2.15 -22.60
C SER A 562 27.62 2.02 -21.07
N PHE A 563 27.26 0.86 -20.51
CA PHE A 563 27.35 0.69 -19.04
C PHE A 563 27.95 -0.64 -18.53
N PHE A 564 28.03 -1.70 -19.33
CA PHE A 564 28.56 -2.99 -18.86
C PHE A 564 30.09 -3.15 -18.93
N LYS A 565 30.86 -2.06 -19.06
CA LYS A 565 32.34 -2.15 -19.10
C LYS A 565 33.02 -2.29 -17.73
N SER A 566 32.31 -2.26 -16.59
CA SER A 566 32.97 -2.40 -15.27
C SER A 566 32.40 -3.46 -14.31
N ALA A 567 31.48 -4.33 -14.73
CA ALA A 567 31.05 -5.46 -13.89
C ALA A 567 31.96 -6.68 -14.12
N SER A 568 32.98 -6.82 -13.28
CA SER A 568 33.84 -8.00 -13.26
C SER A 568 33.06 -9.27 -12.88
N ASN A 569 33.24 -10.32 -13.69
CA ASN A 569 32.98 -11.75 -13.48
C ASN A 569 31.95 -12.13 -12.40
N TYR A 570 30.66 -12.09 -12.76
CA TYR A 570 29.66 -12.98 -12.16
C TYR A 570 28.97 -13.77 -13.26
N ASP A 571 28.90 -15.08 -13.10
CA ASP A 571 28.20 -15.99 -14.02
C ASP A 571 26.70 -15.66 -14.03
N MET A 572 26.27 -15.00 -15.11
CA MET A 572 24.89 -14.60 -15.39
C MET A 572 24.13 -15.66 -16.20
N SER A 573 24.73 -16.82 -16.46
CA SER A 573 24.01 -17.94 -17.07
C SER A 573 23.10 -18.63 -16.04
N GLY A 574 21.99 -19.20 -16.50
CA GLY A 574 21.18 -20.15 -15.71
C GLY A 574 19.89 -19.66 -15.05
N PHE A 575 19.37 -18.45 -15.32
CA PHE A 575 17.99 -18.11 -14.91
C PHE A 575 17.13 -17.80 -16.14
N GLN A 576 16.16 -18.68 -16.38
CA GLN A 576 15.10 -18.51 -17.37
C GLN A 576 13.85 -18.09 -16.58
N SER A 577 13.32 -16.88 -16.81
CA SER A 577 11.99 -16.55 -16.29
C SER A 577 10.99 -17.43 -17.03
N SER A 578 10.51 -18.49 -16.39
CA SER A 578 9.73 -19.56 -17.03
C SER A 578 8.22 -19.36 -16.94
N TRP A 579 7.74 -18.28 -16.32
CA TRP A 579 6.32 -18.13 -15.99
C TRP A 579 5.56 -17.21 -16.94
N LEU A 580 6.20 -16.16 -17.49
CA LEU A 580 5.55 -15.20 -18.37
C LEU A 580 6.09 -15.31 -19.80
N ASP A 581 5.17 -15.46 -20.76
CA ASP A 581 5.52 -15.67 -22.15
C ASP A 581 5.54 -14.35 -22.93
N MET A 582 4.61 -13.46 -22.59
CA MET A 582 4.31 -12.26 -23.38
C MET A 582 4.18 -11.02 -22.50
N VAL A 583 4.54 -9.88 -23.05
CA VAL A 583 4.30 -8.56 -22.49
C VAL A 583 3.27 -7.84 -23.36
N PHE A 584 2.33 -7.16 -22.71
CA PHE A 584 1.35 -6.28 -23.33
C PHE A 584 1.43 -4.89 -22.69
N THR A 585 1.49 -3.86 -23.53
CA THR A 585 1.51 -2.46 -23.10
C THR A 585 0.27 -1.76 -23.70
N PRO A 586 -0.84 -1.64 -22.95
CA PRO A 586 -2.09 -1.13 -23.51
C PRO A 586 -1.97 0.31 -24.00
N HIS A 587 -1.20 1.14 -23.30
CA HIS A 587 -1.03 2.56 -23.62
C HIS A 587 -0.39 2.82 -24.99
N ASP A 588 0.46 1.94 -25.51
CA ASP A 588 1.05 2.10 -26.86
C ASP A 588 0.60 0.99 -27.83
N GLY A 589 -0.29 0.11 -27.38
CA GLY A 589 -0.87 -0.95 -28.20
C GLY A 589 0.12 -2.01 -28.67
N LYS A 590 1.19 -2.28 -27.90
CA LYS A 590 2.23 -3.25 -28.31
C LYS A 590 2.16 -4.56 -27.55
N THR A 591 2.52 -5.64 -28.25
CA THR A 591 2.76 -6.96 -27.65
C THR A 591 4.12 -7.50 -28.11
N TYR A 592 4.85 -8.14 -27.21
CA TYR A 592 6.15 -8.75 -27.52
C TYR A 592 6.47 -9.90 -26.56
N VAL A 593 7.44 -10.72 -26.91
CA VAL A 593 7.87 -11.85 -26.08
C VAL A 593 8.60 -11.33 -24.85
N SER A 594 8.30 -11.91 -23.69
CA SER A 594 8.96 -11.58 -22.43
C SER A 594 10.46 -11.92 -22.50
N PRO A 595 11.37 -11.02 -22.05
CA PRO A 595 12.79 -11.33 -21.97
C PRO A 595 13.03 -12.55 -21.06
N THR A 596 13.63 -13.60 -21.62
CA THR A 596 13.89 -14.86 -20.90
C THR A 596 15.24 -14.88 -20.20
N SER A 597 16.23 -14.14 -20.72
CA SER A 597 17.57 -14.05 -20.11
C SER A 597 17.58 -13.08 -18.93
N THR A 598 18.43 -13.35 -17.93
CA THR A 598 18.57 -12.47 -16.75
C THR A 598 18.95 -11.03 -17.15
N VAL A 599 19.87 -10.88 -18.11
CA VAL A 599 20.31 -9.57 -18.61
C VAL A 599 19.19 -8.85 -19.35
N GLY A 600 18.43 -9.56 -20.20
CA GLY A 600 17.29 -9.01 -20.91
C GLY A 600 16.19 -8.55 -19.95
N LEU A 601 15.88 -9.37 -18.95
CA LEU A 601 14.90 -9.04 -17.92
C LEU A 601 15.36 -7.84 -17.08
N LEU A 602 16.63 -7.76 -16.69
CA LEU A 602 17.18 -6.61 -15.98
C LEU A 602 17.10 -5.31 -16.81
N LYS A 603 17.44 -5.36 -18.10
CA LYS A 603 17.27 -4.21 -19.01
C LYS A 603 15.81 -3.77 -19.07
N TYR A 604 14.89 -4.72 -19.19
CA TYR A 604 13.46 -4.45 -19.22
C TYR A 604 12.94 -3.82 -17.92
N LEU A 605 13.34 -4.36 -16.77
CA LEU A 605 12.91 -3.86 -15.46
C LEU A 605 13.55 -2.53 -15.06
N ARG A 606 14.69 -2.18 -15.67
CA ARG A 606 15.38 -0.88 -15.51
C ARG A 606 15.12 0.09 -16.67
N ARG A 607 14.18 -0.22 -17.57
CA ARG A 607 13.80 0.70 -18.65
C ARG A 607 13.39 2.07 -18.06
N PRO A 608 13.50 3.16 -18.83
CA PRO A 608 12.99 4.45 -18.40
C PRO A 608 11.52 4.40 -17.97
N GLU A 609 11.11 5.26 -17.05
CA GLU A 609 9.70 5.42 -16.71
C GLU A 609 8.92 5.90 -17.94
N VAL A 610 7.79 5.26 -18.20
CA VAL A 610 6.87 5.63 -19.28
C VAL A 610 5.62 6.21 -18.66
N LYS A 611 5.06 7.23 -19.31
CA LYS A 611 3.78 7.84 -18.92
C LYS A 611 2.75 7.57 -20.00
N ASN A 612 1.53 7.27 -19.61
CA ASN A 612 0.41 7.21 -20.55
C ASN A 612 -0.01 8.64 -20.94
N ARG A 613 0.40 9.07 -22.14
CA ARG A 613 0.08 10.39 -22.71
C ARG A 613 -1.04 10.36 -23.75
N ASN A 614 -1.79 9.26 -23.83
CA ASN A 614 -2.93 9.19 -24.73
C ASN A 614 -3.97 10.23 -24.36
N THR A 615 -4.63 10.77 -25.39
CA THR A 615 -5.70 11.77 -25.26
C THR A 615 -7.07 11.18 -25.56
N LYS A 616 -7.13 9.98 -26.16
CA LYS A 616 -8.39 9.31 -26.48
C LYS A 616 -9.10 8.90 -25.19
N GLU A 617 -10.28 9.46 -24.97
CA GLU A 617 -11.10 9.14 -23.80
C GLU A 617 -11.44 7.64 -23.73
N GLN A 618 -11.62 7.15 -22.51
CA GLN A 618 -12.13 5.80 -22.29
C GLN A 618 -13.60 5.71 -22.73
N ASP A 619 -14.06 4.49 -23.02
CA ASP A 619 -15.44 4.25 -23.42
C ASP A 619 -16.41 4.73 -22.34
N ARG A 620 -17.14 5.81 -22.65
CA ARG A 620 -18.11 6.43 -21.74
C ARG A 620 -19.21 5.46 -21.32
N LYS A 621 -19.70 4.59 -22.21
CA LYS A 621 -20.75 3.62 -21.85
C LYS A 621 -20.23 2.60 -20.85
N VAL A 622 -18.97 2.20 -20.98
CA VAL A 622 -18.32 1.30 -20.02
C VAL A 622 -18.15 2.01 -18.66
N LEU A 623 -17.69 3.26 -18.65
CA LEU A 623 -17.59 4.03 -17.40
C LEU A 623 -18.96 4.24 -16.73
N GLU A 624 -20.00 4.57 -17.49
CA GLU A 624 -21.37 4.73 -16.99
C GLU A 624 -21.90 3.40 -16.41
N ASP A 625 -21.74 2.28 -17.10
CA ASP A 625 -22.10 0.94 -16.60
C ASP A 625 -21.38 0.59 -15.29
N LEU A 626 -20.07 0.87 -15.23
CA LEU A 626 -19.26 0.62 -14.04
C LEU A 626 -19.73 1.49 -12.86
N GLY A 627 -19.98 2.78 -13.07
CA GLY A 627 -20.50 3.69 -12.04
C GLY A 627 -21.93 3.35 -11.59
N ASN A 628 -22.71 2.69 -12.45
CA ASN A 628 -24.05 2.21 -12.11
C ASN A 628 -24.05 0.96 -11.23
N ARG A 629 -22.89 0.33 -11.03
CA ARG A 629 -22.74 -0.90 -10.23
C ARG A 629 -21.78 -0.78 -9.05
N CYS A 630 -20.87 0.19 -9.04
CA CYS A 630 -19.89 0.35 -7.99
C CYS A 630 -19.64 1.82 -7.59
N CYS A 631 -19.08 2.00 -6.39
CA CYS A 631 -18.47 3.24 -5.93
C CYS A 631 -16.98 3.03 -5.63
N ILE A 632 -16.23 4.12 -5.57
CA ILE A 632 -14.84 4.12 -5.15
C ILE A 632 -14.77 4.67 -3.72
N LEU A 633 -14.19 3.91 -2.81
CA LEU A 633 -13.77 4.39 -1.49
C LEU A 633 -12.26 4.61 -1.50
N ARG A 634 -11.83 5.77 -1.02
CA ARG A 634 -10.45 6.25 -1.02
C ARG A 634 -10.05 6.64 0.39
N THR A 635 -8.81 6.37 0.75
CA THR A 635 -8.23 6.77 2.03
C THR A 635 -6.93 7.50 1.82
N TYR A 636 -6.68 8.48 2.68
CA TYR A 636 -5.52 9.35 2.64
C TYR A 636 -4.81 9.35 4.00
N GLU A 637 -4.03 10.37 4.29
CA GLU A 637 -3.39 10.57 5.60
C GLU A 637 -4.45 10.68 6.69
N GLU A 638 -5.39 11.60 6.50
CA GLU A 638 -6.31 12.04 7.55
C GLU A 638 -7.78 11.81 7.21
N ASP A 639 -8.12 11.40 6.00
CA ASP A 639 -9.52 11.37 5.56
C ASP A 639 -9.91 10.14 4.72
N ILE A 640 -11.21 9.90 4.74
CA ILE A 640 -11.88 8.85 3.97
C ILE A 640 -12.89 9.53 3.05
N GLU A 641 -12.94 9.11 1.79
CA GLU A 641 -13.90 9.61 0.82
C GLU A 641 -14.55 8.45 0.08
N ILE A 642 -15.87 8.50 -0.11
CA ILE A 642 -16.60 7.63 -1.03
C ILE A 642 -17.29 8.46 -2.11
N ARG A 643 -17.24 7.97 -3.35
CA ARG A 643 -17.93 8.62 -4.47
C ARG A 643 -18.28 7.67 -5.59
N SER A 644 -19.33 8.02 -6.33
CA SER A 644 -19.56 7.49 -7.67
C SER A 644 -18.71 8.25 -8.69
N ILE A 645 -18.40 7.59 -9.80
CA ILE A 645 -17.83 8.24 -10.99
C ILE A 645 -18.90 8.89 -11.86
N ASN A 646 -20.17 8.51 -11.67
CA ASN A 646 -21.28 9.14 -12.36
C ASN A 646 -21.61 10.47 -11.67
N PRO A 647 -21.57 11.60 -12.41
CA PRO A 647 -21.83 12.92 -11.83
C PRO A 647 -23.28 13.07 -11.34
N ASN A 648 -24.20 12.23 -11.82
CA ASN A 648 -25.62 12.26 -11.47
C ASN A 648 -25.95 11.46 -10.19
N ASP A 649 -24.99 10.74 -9.61
CA ASP A 649 -25.20 9.95 -8.39
C ASP A 649 -25.05 10.78 -7.10
N GLY A 650 -25.08 12.11 -7.22
CA GLY A 650 -25.06 13.05 -6.11
C GLY A 650 -23.66 13.38 -5.60
N ALA A 651 -23.61 13.99 -4.43
CA ALA A 651 -22.38 14.46 -3.80
C ALA A 651 -21.48 13.29 -3.37
N ALA A 652 -20.16 13.53 -3.41
CA ALA A 652 -19.18 12.65 -2.79
C ALA A 652 -19.22 12.85 -1.26
N VAL A 653 -19.11 11.78 -0.49
CA VAL A 653 -19.20 11.82 0.97
C VAL A 653 -17.80 11.59 1.54
N PHE A 654 -17.37 12.44 2.49
CA PHE A 654 -16.07 12.28 3.13
C PHE A 654 -16.14 12.50 4.64
N CYS A 655 -15.17 11.93 5.35
CA CYS A 655 -14.96 12.13 6.78
C CYS A 655 -13.49 12.50 6.99
N LYS A 656 -13.26 13.73 7.46
CA LYS A 656 -11.94 14.20 7.89
C LYS A 656 -11.67 13.75 9.33
N ASP A 657 -10.42 13.42 9.63
CA ASP A 657 -9.93 13.00 10.94
C ASP A 657 -10.82 11.95 11.63
N PRO A 658 -11.13 10.81 10.97
CA PRO A 658 -11.97 9.77 11.56
C PRO A 658 -11.32 9.13 12.79
N ILE A 659 -10.03 9.39 13.03
CA ILE A 659 -9.31 9.03 14.24
C ILE A 659 -8.57 10.26 14.77
N SER A 660 -8.49 10.40 16.09
CA SER A 660 -7.72 11.49 16.69
C SER A 660 -6.22 11.20 16.60
N TRP A 661 -5.48 12.11 15.99
CA TRP A 661 -4.02 12.07 15.81
C TRP A 661 -3.22 12.65 16.99
N ASN A 662 -3.88 13.05 18.09
CA ASN A 662 -3.26 13.71 19.26
C ASN A 662 -2.35 12.79 20.12
N TYR A 663 -1.70 11.80 19.50
CA TYR A 663 -0.70 10.98 20.18
C TYR A 663 0.57 11.82 20.40
N PRO A 664 1.22 11.74 21.57
CA PRO A 664 2.48 12.46 21.80
C PRO A 664 3.47 12.13 20.67
N PRO A 665 4.18 13.13 20.13
CA PRO A 665 5.11 12.91 19.03
C PRO A 665 6.19 11.93 19.49
N HIS A 666 6.12 10.70 18.99
CA HIS A 666 7.11 9.66 19.24
C HIS A 666 7.84 9.40 17.92
N PRO A 667 9.19 9.36 17.88
CA PRO A 667 9.94 9.13 16.63
C PRO A 667 9.47 7.89 15.84
N LEU A 668 9.12 6.80 16.53
CA LEU A 668 8.60 5.56 15.95
C LEU A 668 7.22 5.69 15.26
N LEU A 669 6.50 6.78 15.49
CA LEU A 669 5.15 7.06 14.97
C LEU A 669 5.13 8.18 13.94
N GLN A 670 6.29 8.76 13.59
CA GLN A 670 6.41 9.88 12.66
C GLN A 670 5.86 9.61 11.24
N HIS A 671 5.61 8.34 10.89
CA HIS A 671 5.04 7.91 9.60
C HIS A 671 3.74 7.13 9.77
N ALA A 672 3.13 7.25 10.94
CA ALA A 672 1.96 6.47 11.32
C ALA A 672 0.65 7.17 10.92
N GLU A 673 0.72 8.43 10.49
CA GLU A 673 -0.39 9.30 10.07
C GLU A 673 -0.93 8.93 8.69
N ARG A 674 -1.43 7.70 8.57
CA ARG A 674 -1.91 7.16 7.29
C ARG A 674 -2.94 6.07 7.45
N LEU A 675 -4.03 6.17 6.71
CA LEU A 675 -5.05 5.14 6.58
C LEU A 675 -4.66 4.16 5.46
N ASN A 676 -3.64 3.35 5.70
CA ASN A 676 -2.97 2.54 4.68
C ASN A 676 -3.32 1.04 4.69
N MET A 677 -4.17 0.61 5.61
CA MET A 677 -4.62 -0.78 5.70
C MET A 677 -6.11 -0.85 5.42
N ILE A 678 -6.52 -1.54 4.36
CA ILE A 678 -7.94 -1.64 3.96
C ILE A 678 -8.33 -3.08 3.69
N VAL A 679 -9.43 -3.53 4.30
CA VAL A 679 -9.99 -4.87 4.11
C VAL A 679 -11.49 -4.76 3.95
N HIS A 680 -12.04 -5.35 2.89
CA HIS A 680 -13.48 -5.41 2.65
C HIS A 680 -14.04 -6.77 3.04
N VAL A 681 -15.14 -6.76 3.77
CA VAL A 681 -15.91 -7.93 4.21
C VAL A 681 -17.32 -7.80 3.61
N PRO A 682 -17.53 -8.27 2.36
CA PRO A 682 -18.81 -8.10 1.67
C PRO A 682 -19.99 -8.66 2.46
N GLU A 683 -19.80 -9.79 3.14
CA GLU A 683 -20.88 -10.48 3.85
C GLU A 683 -21.34 -9.78 5.11
N LEU A 684 -20.54 -8.84 5.62
CA LEU A 684 -20.92 -7.92 6.68
C LEU A 684 -21.19 -6.51 6.16
N SER A 685 -21.23 -6.26 4.85
CA SER A 685 -21.34 -4.89 4.30
C SER A 685 -20.40 -3.93 5.05
N LEU A 686 -19.13 -4.30 5.19
CA LEU A 686 -18.19 -3.66 6.10
C LEU A 686 -16.84 -3.47 5.43
N VAL A 687 -16.25 -2.28 5.61
CA VAL A 687 -14.88 -1.97 5.26
C VAL A 687 -14.11 -1.66 6.54
N VAL A 688 -13.05 -2.41 6.78
CA VAL A 688 -12.14 -2.22 7.91
C VAL A 688 -10.95 -1.40 7.45
N ILE A 689 -10.72 -0.24 8.07
CA ILE A 689 -9.67 0.70 7.69
C ILE A 689 -8.73 0.91 8.87
N GLY A 690 -7.50 0.44 8.77
CA GLY A 690 -6.47 0.59 9.79
C GLY A 690 -5.56 1.78 9.52
N SER A 691 -5.22 2.49 10.60
CA SER A 691 -4.15 3.47 10.63
C SER A 691 -2.94 2.91 11.36
N ALA A 692 -1.76 3.20 10.81
CA ALA A 692 -0.49 2.84 11.41
C ALA A 692 -0.29 3.46 12.81
N ILE A 693 -1.10 4.45 13.23
CA ILE A 693 -1.06 5.02 14.60
C ILE A 693 -1.58 4.07 15.69
N GLY A 694 -2.23 2.96 15.32
CA GLY A 694 -2.72 1.98 16.28
C GLY A 694 -4.24 1.90 16.42
N ARG A 695 -5.01 2.51 15.52
CA ARG A 695 -6.48 2.52 15.52
C ARG A 695 -7.05 2.01 14.19
N VAL A 696 -8.26 1.46 14.26
CA VAL A 696 -8.98 0.82 13.16
C VAL A 696 -10.42 1.30 13.15
N ILE A 697 -10.93 1.63 11.97
CA ILE A 697 -12.29 2.10 11.74
C ILE A 697 -13.11 0.95 11.15
N LEU A 698 -14.30 0.74 11.69
CA LEU A 698 -15.33 -0.13 11.12
C LEU A 698 -16.34 0.74 10.38
N LEU A 699 -16.27 0.73 9.04
CA LEU A 699 -17.06 1.60 8.17
C LEU A 699 -18.10 0.76 7.40
N THR A 700 -19.38 1.10 7.55
CA THR A 700 -20.47 0.48 6.80
C THR A 700 -20.86 1.36 5.61
N PRO A 701 -20.61 0.93 4.36
CA PRO A 701 -21.13 1.62 3.17
C PRO A 701 -22.66 1.51 3.08
N THR A 702 -23.31 2.61 2.69
CA THR A 702 -24.78 2.76 2.68
C THR A 702 -25.25 3.37 1.37
N ARG A 703 -26.42 2.94 0.88
CA ARG A 703 -26.96 3.40 -0.40
C ARG A 703 -28.47 3.49 -0.38
N SER A 704 -29.00 4.56 -0.96
CA SER A 704 -30.43 4.70 -1.23
C SER A 704 -30.78 4.29 -2.65
N ARG A 705 -31.98 3.71 -2.81
CA ARG A 705 -32.55 3.39 -4.13
C ARG A 705 -32.91 4.66 -4.91
N TYR A 706 -33.33 5.70 -4.20
CA TYR A 706 -33.73 6.98 -4.75
C TYR A 706 -32.77 8.07 -4.26
N GLU A 707 -32.55 9.10 -5.07
CA GLU A 707 -31.80 10.27 -4.62
C GLU A 707 -32.51 10.89 -3.39
N ILE A 708 -31.78 10.96 -2.27
CA ILE A 708 -32.21 11.66 -1.06
C ILE A 708 -31.77 13.11 -1.24
N ARG A 709 -32.75 14.01 -1.28
CA ARG A 709 -32.51 15.45 -1.43
C ARG A 709 -32.53 16.12 -0.08
N GLY A 710 -31.48 16.90 0.20
CA GLY A 710 -31.43 17.82 1.33
C GLY A 710 -31.42 19.28 0.87
N GLU A 711 -31.19 20.19 1.81
CA GLU A 711 -31.00 21.61 1.48
C GLU A 711 -29.69 21.82 0.68
N GLY A 712 -29.81 21.95 -0.66
CA GLY A 712 -28.67 22.28 -1.53
C GLY A 712 -27.81 21.12 -2.00
N PHE A 713 -28.18 19.87 -1.70
CA PHE A 713 -27.44 18.67 -2.12
C PHE A 713 -28.34 17.46 -2.44
N GLY A 714 -27.80 16.51 -3.20
CA GLY A 714 -28.41 15.20 -3.46
C GLY A 714 -27.45 14.08 -3.07
N LEU A 715 -27.96 13.03 -2.42
CA LEU A 715 -27.20 11.87 -1.97
C LEU A 715 -27.85 10.57 -2.41
N LYS A 716 -27.06 9.68 -2.98
CA LYS A 716 -27.47 8.31 -3.33
C LYS A 716 -26.63 7.25 -2.62
N GLN A 717 -25.41 7.59 -2.22
CA GLN A 717 -24.49 6.74 -1.49
C GLN A 717 -23.79 7.52 -0.40
N GLY A 718 -23.35 6.82 0.64
CA GLY A 718 -22.48 7.34 1.68
C GLY A 718 -21.90 6.21 2.50
N PHE A 719 -21.54 6.52 3.74
CA PHE A 719 -21.13 5.53 4.71
C PHE A 719 -21.42 6.05 6.12
N ARG A 720 -21.45 5.12 7.07
CA ARG A 720 -21.41 5.37 8.51
C ARG A 720 -20.15 4.79 9.10
N ILE A 721 -19.56 5.47 10.07
CA ILE A 721 -18.52 4.91 10.93
C ILE A 721 -19.23 4.31 12.14
N ASP A 722 -19.13 3.00 12.31
CA ASP A 722 -19.80 2.28 13.40
C ASP A 722 -18.98 2.24 14.67
N TRP A 723 -17.70 1.96 14.51
CA TRP A 723 -16.76 1.80 15.61
C TRP A 723 -15.38 2.32 15.22
N VAL A 724 -14.66 2.79 16.22
CA VAL A 724 -13.21 2.99 16.15
C VAL A 724 -12.58 2.15 17.26
N LEU A 725 -11.72 1.22 16.86
CA LEU A 725 -11.06 0.25 17.73
C LEU A 725 -9.56 0.56 17.85
N PRO A 726 -8.92 0.27 18.99
CA PRO A 726 -9.54 -0.09 20.27
C PRO A 726 -10.47 1.03 20.78
N THR A 727 -11.54 0.66 21.49
CA THR A 727 -12.51 1.64 21.98
C THR A 727 -11.91 2.51 23.08
N ARG A 728 -12.61 3.58 23.47
CA ARG A 728 -12.21 4.41 24.63
C ARG A 728 -12.13 3.58 25.90
N SER A 729 -13.05 2.65 26.12
CA SER A 729 -12.98 1.74 27.26
C SER A 729 -11.78 0.80 27.18
N ASP A 730 -11.41 0.33 26.00
CA ASP A 730 -10.17 -0.44 25.79
C ASP A 730 -8.92 0.39 26.10
N GLU A 731 -8.83 1.61 25.59
CA GLU A 731 -7.69 2.51 25.81
C GLU A 731 -7.57 2.92 27.29
N ARG A 732 -8.69 3.23 27.97
CA ARG A 732 -8.72 3.53 29.41
C ARG A 732 -8.32 2.34 30.27
N ALA A 733 -8.62 1.12 29.82
CA ALA A 733 -8.18 -0.11 30.46
C ALA A 733 -6.71 -0.46 30.14
N GLY A 734 -5.99 0.37 29.37
CA GLY A 734 -4.60 0.12 29.00
C GLY A 734 -4.42 -1.05 28.04
N ARG A 735 -5.48 -1.48 27.33
CA ARG A 735 -5.41 -2.62 26.39
C ARG A 735 -4.62 -2.28 25.13
N ARG A 736 -4.67 -1.04 24.64
CA ARG A 736 -3.90 -0.61 23.48
C ARG A 736 -2.43 -0.38 23.87
N PRO A 737 -1.47 -1.07 23.24
CA PRO A 737 -0.06 -0.79 23.48
C PRO A 737 0.35 0.57 22.88
N PRO A 738 1.37 1.25 23.45
CA PRO A 738 1.82 2.56 23.00
C PRO A 738 2.75 2.48 21.78
N ARG A 739 2.34 1.72 20.75
CA ARG A 739 3.11 1.43 19.53
C ARG A 739 2.22 1.49 18.31
N GLY A 740 2.84 1.68 17.15
CA GLY A 740 2.13 1.71 15.88
C GLY A 740 1.47 0.36 15.56
N LEU A 741 0.44 0.41 14.73
CA LEU A 741 -0.16 -0.78 14.14
C LEU A 741 0.78 -1.35 13.08
N TYR A 742 1.04 -2.64 13.16
CA TYR A 742 1.84 -3.39 12.20
C TYR A 742 0.99 -3.96 11.06
N GLY A 743 -0.24 -4.36 11.37
CA GLY A 743 -1.19 -4.87 10.40
C GLY A 743 -2.57 -5.13 11.01
N ILE A 744 -3.56 -5.27 10.12
CA ILE A 744 -4.90 -5.77 10.45
C ILE A 744 -5.14 -7.07 9.70
N ALA A 745 -5.84 -8.01 10.34
CA ALA A 745 -6.25 -9.23 9.69
C ALA A 745 -7.72 -9.53 10.01
N VAL A 746 -8.50 -9.84 8.97
CA VAL A 746 -9.91 -10.21 9.10
C VAL A 746 -10.15 -11.54 8.41
N GLY A 747 -10.85 -12.45 9.08
CA GLY A 747 -11.24 -13.73 8.48
C GLY A 747 -12.38 -14.39 9.24
N PRO A 748 -13.05 -15.40 8.67
CA PRO A 748 -14.18 -16.03 9.33
C PRO A 748 -13.73 -16.78 10.61
N VAL A 749 -14.63 -16.84 11.59
CA VAL A 749 -14.47 -17.69 12.78
C VAL A 749 -14.68 -19.16 12.36
N GLN A 750 -14.01 -20.08 13.05
CA GLN A 750 -14.11 -21.51 12.75
C GLN A 750 -15.53 -22.03 13.07
N GLU A 751 -16.16 -22.75 12.14
CA GLU A 751 -17.41 -23.45 12.41
C GLU A 751 -17.16 -24.79 13.12
N GLY A 752 -18.10 -25.20 13.98
CA GLY A 752 -18.00 -26.48 14.70
C GLY A 752 -18.08 -27.68 13.75
N GLY A 753 -17.26 -28.71 13.99
CA GLY A 753 -17.28 -29.97 13.22
C GLY A 753 -16.33 -30.04 12.03
N THR A 754 -15.45 -29.05 11.85
CA THR A 754 -14.44 -29.07 10.77
C THR A 754 -13.21 -29.90 11.13
N THR A 755 -12.66 -30.61 10.14
CA THR A 755 -11.41 -31.37 10.26
C THR A 755 -10.22 -30.55 9.79
N GLY A 756 -9.05 -30.77 10.41
CA GLY A 756 -7.81 -30.12 9.96
C GLY A 756 -7.86 -28.61 10.17
N CYS A 757 -7.29 -27.85 9.26
CA CYS A 757 -7.24 -26.39 9.25
C CYS A 757 -8.47 -25.76 8.60
N LEU A 758 -9.41 -26.50 8.03
CA LEU A 758 -10.57 -25.90 7.36
C LEU A 758 -11.41 -25.07 8.33
N LEU A 759 -11.76 -23.84 7.93
CA LEU A 759 -12.70 -22.98 8.66
C LEU A 759 -14.13 -23.47 8.54
N ARG A 760 -14.42 -24.16 7.43
CA ARG A 760 -15.71 -24.71 7.08
C ARG A 760 -15.59 -26.03 6.35
N SER A 761 -16.55 -26.94 6.56
CA SER A 761 -16.66 -28.14 5.72
C SER A 761 -17.09 -27.72 4.30
N ASP A 762 -16.52 -28.36 3.29
CA ASP A 762 -16.90 -28.11 1.88
C ASP A 762 -18.38 -28.47 1.61
N ASP A 763 -18.97 -29.38 2.41
CA ASP A 763 -20.37 -29.80 2.30
C ASP A 763 -21.35 -28.95 3.13
N ALA A 764 -20.87 -27.96 3.90
CA ALA A 764 -21.73 -27.19 4.79
C ALA A 764 -22.62 -26.18 4.01
N PRO A 765 -23.94 -26.11 4.30
CA PRO A 765 -24.87 -25.22 3.59
C PRO A 765 -24.46 -23.77 3.79
N ALA A 766 -24.58 -22.88 2.79
CA ALA A 766 -24.21 -21.46 2.89
C ALA A 766 -24.63 -20.84 4.25
N PRO A 767 -23.73 -20.17 5.00
CA PRO A 767 -24.05 -19.67 6.33
C PRO A 767 -25.05 -18.51 6.19
N SER A 768 -26.03 -18.45 7.10
CA SER A 768 -26.96 -17.32 7.13
C SER A 768 -26.20 -16.02 7.48
N PRO A 769 -26.51 -14.88 6.84
CA PRO A 769 -25.83 -13.62 7.13
C PRO A 769 -25.82 -13.25 8.62
N ALA A 770 -26.92 -13.51 9.33
CA ALA A 770 -27.06 -13.24 10.77
C ALA A 770 -26.23 -14.15 11.70
N SER A 771 -25.64 -15.24 11.19
CA SER A 771 -24.78 -16.15 11.98
C SER A 771 -23.29 -16.04 11.66
N ARG A 772 -22.93 -15.31 10.59
CA ARG A 772 -21.54 -15.18 10.16
C ARG A 772 -20.78 -14.25 11.09
N ARG A 773 -19.78 -14.81 11.76
CA ARG A 773 -18.85 -14.08 12.61
C ARG A 773 -17.47 -14.08 11.99
N TYR A 774 -16.80 -12.96 12.12
CA TYR A 774 -15.43 -12.76 11.67
C TYR A 774 -14.59 -12.39 12.87
N ARG A 775 -13.32 -12.77 12.82
CA ARG A 775 -12.30 -12.33 13.76
C ARG A 775 -11.53 -11.19 13.13
N LEU A 776 -11.34 -10.12 13.89
CA LEU A 776 -10.50 -8.98 13.57
C LEU A 776 -9.33 -8.96 14.53
N MET A 777 -8.11 -9.08 14.00
CA MET A 777 -6.87 -9.08 14.78
C MET A 777 -6.06 -7.83 14.44
N LEU A 778 -5.79 -7.01 15.45
CA LEU A 778 -4.93 -5.83 15.39
C LEU A 778 -3.55 -6.23 15.90
N HIS A 779 -2.55 -6.25 15.03
CA HIS A 779 -1.18 -6.61 15.38
C HIS A 779 -0.35 -5.34 15.55
N TYR A 780 0.22 -5.15 16.72
CA TYR A 780 1.06 -3.99 17.03
C TYR A 780 2.54 -4.30 16.88
N ARG A 781 3.37 -3.26 16.78
CA ARG A 781 4.80 -3.41 16.48
C ARG A 781 5.64 -3.94 17.63
N ASP A 782 5.15 -3.86 18.85
CA ASP A 782 5.67 -4.63 19.99
C ASP A 782 5.26 -6.10 19.96
N HIS A 783 4.60 -6.57 18.88
CA HIS A 783 4.04 -7.90 18.74
C HIS A 783 2.81 -8.20 19.61
N SER A 784 2.28 -7.22 20.34
CA SER A 784 0.99 -7.38 21.02
C SER A 784 -0.14 -7.51 20.00
N ILE A 785 -1.17 -8.30 20.33
CA ILE A 785 -2.32 -8.57 19.47
C ILE A 785 -3.60 -8.30 20.25
N LEU A 786 -4.47 -7.47 19.67
CA LEU A 786 -5.84 -7.29 20.15
C LEU A 786 -6.78 -8.03 19.19
N SER A 787 -7.60 -8.92 19.73
CA SER A 787 -8.55 -9.72 18.95
C SER A 787 -9.98 -9.35 19.32
N TYR A 788 -10.80 -9.19 18.28
CA TYR A 788 -12.23 -8.91 18.36
C TYR A 788 -12.98 -9.93 17.51
N GLU A 789 -14.15 -10.34 17.97
CA GLU A 789 -15.12 -11.03 17.12
C GLU A 789 -16.16 -10.02 16.65
N ILE A 790 -16.39 -9.94 15.35
CA ILE A 790 -17.30 -8.98 14.73
C ILE A 790 -18.37 -9.71 13.92
N GLY A 791 -19.57 -9.15 13.90
CA GLY A 791 -20.69 -9.64 13.11
C GLY A 791 -21.77 -8.58 12.97
N ARG A 792 -22.94 -8.97 12.48
CA ARG A 792 -24.13 -8.12 12.47
C ARG A 792 -25.23 -8.69 13.35
N ASP A 793 -26.12 -7.81 13.78
CA ASP A 793 -27.33 -8.20 14.50
C ASP A 793 -28.32 -8.97 13.62
N GLU A 794 -29.41 -9.47 14.21
CA GLU A 794 -30.43 -10.27 13.51
C GLU A 794 -31.09 -9.50 12.35
N LYS A 795 -31.13 -8.17 12.42
CA LYS A 795 -31.70 -7.30 11.37
C LYS A 795 -30.69 -6.93 10.28
N ASN A 796 -29.43 -7.31 10.45
CA ASN A 796 -28.33 -6.91 9.57
C ASN A 796 -28.11 -5.38 9.51
N GLU A 797 -28.51 -4.66 10.56
CA GLU A 797 -28.43 -3.21 10.66
C GLU A 797 -27.15 -2.79 11.39
N ASP A 798 -26.90 -3.34 12.58
CA ASP A 798 -25.81 -2.87 13.44
C ASP A 798 -24.63 -3.83 13.47
N VAL A 799 -23.41 -3.26 13.47
CA VAL A 799 -22.17 -4.01 13.67
C VAL A 799 -22.01 -4.30 15.16
N LEU A 800 -21.92 -5.58 15.49
CA LEU A 800 -21.72 -6.09 16.84
C LEU A 800 -20.26 -6.51 17.03
N ILE A 801 -19.74 -6.28 18.23
CA ILE A 801 -18.44 -6.76 18.70
C ILE A 801 -18.72 -7.73 19.84
N PHE A 802 -18.23 -8.97 19.78
CA PHE A 802 -18.53 -10.07 20.73
C PHE A 802 -17.38 -10.44 21.65
#